data_AF-A0A947CIJ3-F1
#
_entry.id   AF-A0A947CIJ3-F1
#
_cell.length_a   1.000
_cell.length_b   1.000
_cell.length_c   1.000
_cell.angle_alpha   90.00
_cell.angle_beta   90.00
_cell.angle_gamma   90.00
#
_symmetry.space_group_name_H-M   'P 1'
#
loop_
_entity.id
_entity.type
_entity.pdbx_description
1 polymer ?
#
loop_
_entity_poly.entity_id
_entity_poly.type
_entity_poly.pdbx_seq_one_letter_code
_entity_poly.pdbx_strand_id
1 'polypeptide(L)'
;MFCRRCRYDLHHLRDGTCPECGTPFDAADTRTFHAVPHAPRLGVVILVAWALGVFAFRWLLLLVEQQTPGWLQPDDWVVALLLLGGPVAAGWRADFSIPHLLYGAVFALVLIVADESALLDWLFDLRPLPLLLTLLGVALTGMMLGCRLIGKTTWRWRNRRRALAALRPPRPRPAWRRHVTAPRVAFGLLTLVVLVAGWLTFELDRLIRSQPNVAVNYHERLLVMFERVTNTKRRDAHAAWESLVETIGHMETVRQEHDGIYREAGFEARDQWDDGGSDFSFALRAHDDLTVTQREQDTIATLADAGVFARLDAFAAGPIGYRPATSTADPNPPMLTTQLPMLAPMRQLARTQAAAMRFATEDGDFAAVARHFDSLMALAETLTHQRTFIDWLVAAAILSLGVDELGHELVEADFDEAACVRLLRTLETRRIASIAHPMEGERASFYDTVQRTFTDDGQGDGYCHPGLTRLLLGGMAVGGGGGGPGFLAAPRAAFRARFVLAPRRVQVERYDGVMDVLMSEARLAPYERWTGAHQPSDFETAVSPRLHLAATLMPNAAYLRSDGPLRSQLAGVRVLVALELYHARRGQWPRTLAELTPEILPSVPVDPLTGTPFGYRRHDDVATHPFRLYSYGVDGVDHGGVFESRRPAAGWAPGQGGVDVPFVRERRSW
;
A
#
# COMPACT_ATOMS: atom_id res chain seq x y z
N MET A 1 -13.86 -3.62 -31.87
CA MET A 1 -13.61 -2.25 -32.33
C MET A 1 -12.53 -1.71 -31.42
N PHE A 2 -11.37 -1.34 -31.94
CA PHE A 2 -10.27 -0.80 -31.11
C PHE A 2 -9.88 0.60 -31.58
N CYS A 3 -9.53 1.49 -30.66
CA CYS A 3 -9.09 2.84 -30.98
C CYS A 3 -7.89 2.82 -31.94
N ARG A 4 -7.90 3.67 -32.98
CA ARG A 4 -6.79 3.72 -33.95
C ARG A 4 -5.49 4.23 -33.35
N ARG A 5 -5.58 5.06 -32.31
CA ARG A 5 -4.42 5.68 -31.66
C ARG A 5 -3.82 4.81 -30.55
N CYS A 6 -4.62 4.41 -29.55
CA CYS A 6 -4.12 3.68 -28.37
C CYS A 6 -4.51 2.21 -28.30
N ARG A 7 -5.29 1.69 -29.26
CA ARG A 7 -5.80 0.29 -29.28
C ARG A 7 -6.72 -0.10 -28.12
N TYR A 8 -7.26 0.86 -27.37
CA TYR A 8 -8.30 0.64 -26.37
C TYR A 8 -9.57 0.00 -26.97
N ASP A 9 -10.25 -0.85 -26.22
CA ASP A 9 -11.48 -1.53 -26.67
C ASP A 9 -12.69 -0.59 -26.65
N LEU A 10 -13.31 -0.38 -27.81
CA LEU A 10 -14.41 0.57 -28.01
C LEU A 10 -15.81 -0.10 -28.01
N HIS A 11 -15.93 -1.42 -27.79
CA HIS A 11 -17.22 -2.11 -27.97
C HIS A 11 -18.32 -1.71 -26.97
N HIS A 12 -17.95 -1.19 -25.79
CA HIS A 12 -18.89 -0.90 -24.71
C HIS A 12 -19.14 0.60 -24.49
N LEU A 13 -18.55 1.45 -25.32
CA LEU A 13 -18.61 2.90 -25.17
C LEU A 13 -19.71 3.51 -26.03
N ARG A 14 -20.50 4.41 -25.44
CA ARG A 14 -21.56 5.16 -26.14
C ARG A 14 -21.15 6.56 -26.57
N ASP A 15 -20.11 7.12 -25.94
CA ASP A 15 -19.83 8.56 -25.98
C ASP A 15 -19.01 9.03 -27.19
N GLY A 16 -18.81 8.17 -28.19
CA GLY A 16 -18.14 8.54 -29.45
C GLY A 16 -16.70 9.05 -29.31
N THR A 17 -16.08 8.92 -28.14
CA THR A 17 -14.67 9.28 -27.88
C THR A 17 -13.98 8.21 -27.07
N CYS A 18 -12.71 7.94 -27.41
CA CYS A 18 -11.88 6.99 -26.68
C CYS A 18 -11.44 7.57 -25.33
N PRO A 19 -11.71 6.91 -24.19
CA PRO A 19 -11.43 7.43 -22.85
C PRO A 19 -9.93 7.50 -22.54
N GLU A 20 -9.09 6.71 -23.20
CA GLU A 20 -7.65 6.71 -22.94
C GLU A 20 -6.87 7.79 -23.70
N CYS A 21 -7.36 8.26 -24.84
CA CYS A 21 -6.58 9.20 -25.67
C CYS A 21 -7.41 10.32 -26.31
N GLY A 22 -8.68 10.44 -25.94
CA GLY A 22 -9.61 11.46 -26.44
C GLY A 22 -9.93 11.37 -27.93
N THR A 23 -9.51 10.31 -28.63
CA THR A 23 -9.71 10.20 -30.08
C THR A 23 -11.18 9.91 -30.38
N PRO A 24 -11.87 10.75 -31.16
CA PRO A 24 -13.27 10.50 -31.53
C PRO A 24 -13.38 9.26 -32.41
N PHE A 25 -14.45 8.48 -32.20
CA PHE A 25 -14.80 7.32 -33.00
C PHE A 25 -16.31 7.25 -33.22
N ASP A 26 -16.71 6.72 -34.37
CA ASP A 26 -18.11 6.45 -34.70
C ASP A 26 -18.24 4.94 -34.93
N ALA A 27 -19.06 4.27 -34.10
CA ALA A 27 -19.30 2.84 -34.23
C ALA A 27 -19.95 2.46 -35.57
N ALA A 28 -20.61 3.40 -36.25
CA ALA A 28 -21.17 3.21 -37.59
C ALA A 28 -20.13 3.40 -38.71
N ASP A 29 -19.02 4.12 -38.48
CA ASP A 29 -17.95 4.30 -39.47
C ASP A 29 -16.69 3.50 -39.11
N THR A 30 -16.52 2.36 -39.78
CA THR A 30 -15.36 1.45 -39.67
C THR A 30 -14.00 2.09 -39.97
N ARG A 31 -13.96 3.31 -40.55
CA ARG A 31 -12.71 4.06 -40.73
C ARG A 31 -12.22 4.71 -39.44
N THR A 32 -13.06 4.85 -38.43
CA THR A 32 -12.72 5.54 -37.18
C THR A 32 -12.12 4.61 -36.11
N PHE A 33 -12.16 3.29 -36.32
CA PHE A 33 -11.61 2.28 -35.42
C PHE A 33 -10.88 1.16 -36.18
N HIS A 34 -10.02 0.40 -35.51
CA HIS A 34 -9.49 -0.85 -36.03
C HIS A 34 -10.48 -1.99 -35.75
N ALA A 35 -11.11 -2.49 -36.82
CA ALA A 35 -11.81 -3.77 -36.79
C ALA A 35 -10.77 -4.89 -36.93
N VAL A 36 -10.52 -5.65 -35.86
CA VAL A 36 -9.77 -6.89 -35.97
C VAL A 36 -10.76 -7.94 -36.48
N PRO A 37 -10.59 -8.50 -37.69
CA PRO A 37 -11.44 -9.62 -38.10
C PRO A 37 -11.24 -10.75 -37.09
N HIS A 38 -12.31 -11.40 -36.65
CA HIS A 38 -12.21 -12.62 -35.84
C HIS A 38 -11.27 -13.60 -36.54
N ALA A 39 -10.03 -13.68 -36.06
CA ALA A 39 -9.05 -14.58 -36.62
C ALA A 39 -9.54 -16.01 -36.35
N PRO A 40 -9.73 -16.85 -37.38
CA PRO A 40 -9.89 -18.25 -37.10
C PRO A 40 -8.54 -18.78 -36.58
N ARG A 41 -8.61 -19.55 -35.48
CA ARG A 41 -7.84 -20.78 -35.28
C ARG A 41 -6.42 -20.71 -34.68
N LEU A 42 -6.12 -19.82 -33.74
CA LEU A 42 -4.97 -20.05 -32.84
C LEU A 42 -5.12 -21.40 -32.08
N GLY A 43 -6.34 -21.73 -31.67
CA GLY A 43 -6.67 -23.02 -31.05
C GLY A 43 -6.42 -24.23 -31.95
N VAL A 44 -6.66 -24.15 -33.27
CA VAL A 44 -6.39 -25.28 -34.17
C VAL A 44 -4.91 -25.39 -34.49
N VAL A 45 -4.17 -24.27 -34.54
CA VAL A 45 -2.70 -24.32 -34.67
C VAL A 45 -2.07 -24.98 -33.44
N ILE A 46 -2.53 -24.63 -32.24
CA ILE A 46 -2.09 -25.27 -30.99
C ILE A 46 -2.47 -26.75 -30.97
N LEU A 47 -3.71 -27.11 -31.35
CA LEU A 47 -4.18 -28.50 -31.40
C LEU A 47 -3.38 -29.35 -32.41
N VAL A 48 -3.08 -28.80 -33.58
CA VAL A 48 -2.28 -29.48 -34.62
C VAL A 48 -0.82 -29.61 -34.17
N ALA A 49 -0.24 -28.58 -33.53
CA ALA A 49 1.11 -28.65 -32.98
C ALA A 49 1.21 -29.71 -31.86
N TRP A 50 0.20 -29.80 -31.00
CA TRP A 50 0.12 -30.81 -29.94
C TRP A 50 -0.03 -32.22 -30.52
N ALA A 51 -0.93 -32.43 -31.48
CA ALA A 51 -1.12 -33.72 -32.15
C ALA A 51 0.15 -34.19 -32.87
N LEU A 52 0.89 -33.28 -33.51
CA LEU A 52 2.18 -33.58 -34.14
C LEU A 52 3.26 -33.91 -33.11
N GLY A 53 3.27 -33.25 -31.96
CA GLY A 53 4.18 -33.55 -30.84
C GLY A 53 3.97 -34.95 -30.26
N VAL A 54 2.71 -35.33 -30.01
CA VAL A 54 2.35 -36.68 -29.53
C VAL A 54 2.73 -37.75 -30.57
N PHE A 55 2.48 -37.49 -31.85
CA PHE A 55 2.83 -38.42 -32.91
C PHE A 55 4.35 -38.59 -33.05
N ALA A 56 5.11 -37.49 -32.94
CA ALA A 56 6.57 -37.53 -32.96
C ALA A 56 7.15 -38.30 -31.77
N PHE A 57 6.59 -38.11 -30.57
CA PHE A 57 7.00 -38.81 -29.36
C PHE A 57 6.73 -40.32 -29.43
N ARG A 58 5.53 -40.72 -29.88
CA ARG A 58 5.19 -42.13 -30.11
C ARG A 58 6.11 -42.78 -31.15
N TRP A 59 6.43 -42.04 -32.20
CA TRP A 59 7.31 -42.54 -33.25
C TRP A 59 8.76 -42.68 -32.76
N LEU A 60 9.19 -41.82 -31.83
CA LEU A 60 10.49 -41.92 -31.15
C LEU A 60 10.57 -43.16 -30.26
N LEU A 61 9.52 -43.45 -29.48
CA LEU A 61 9.45 -44.62 -28.60
C LEU A 61 9.50 -45.95 -29.38
N LEU A 62 8.78 -46.03 -30.51
CA LEU A 62 8.85 -47.18 -31.41
C LEU A 62 10.24 -47.38 -32.05
N LEU A 63 11.01 -46.29 -32.18
CA LEU A 63 12.37 -46.32 -32.70
C LEU A 63 13.37 -46.80 -31.63
N VAL A 64 13.17 -46.38 -30.38
CA VAL A 64 13.95 -46.85 -29.23
C VAL A 64 13.72 -48.35 -29.03
N GLU A 65 12.47 -48.82 -29.07
CA GLU A 65 12.14 -50.25 -28.97
C GLU A 65 12.76 -51.09 -30.09
N GLN A 66 12.84 -50.56 -31.32
CA GLN A 66 13.52 -51.25 -32.43
C GLN A 66 15.04 -51.34 -32.27
N GLN A 67 15.67 -50.42 -31.53
CA GLN A 67 17.12 -50.41 -31.33
C GLN A 67 17.55 -51.12 -30.04
N THR A 68 16.67 -51.20 -29.04
CA THR A 68 16.92 -51.89 -27.77
C THR A 68 15.74 -52.82 -27.42
N PRO A 69 15.67 -54.03 -28.01
CA PRO A 69 14.60 -54.97 -27.74
C PRO A 69 14.66 -55.44 -26.28
N GLY A 70 13.59 -55.24 -25.50
CA GLY A 70 13.46 -55.69 -24.11
C GLY A 70 13.68 -54.63 -23.02
N TRP A 71 13.88 -53.36 -23.39
CA TRP A 71 14.06 -52.27 -22.42
C TRP A 71 12.74 -51.81 -21.76
N LEU A 72 11.59 -52.16 -22.33
CA LEU A 72 10.25 -51.92 -21.78
C LEU A 72 9.54 -53.27 -21.61
N GLN A 73 9.05 -53.56 -20.40
CA GLN A 73 8.30 -54.78 -20.09
C GLN A 73 6.86 -54.66 -20.63
N PRO A 74 6.15 -55.78 -20.87
CA PRO A 74 4.76 -55.77 -21.37
C PRO A 74 3.79 -54.94 -20.51
N ASP A 75 4.08 -54.82 -19.21
CA ASP A 75 3.26 -54.08 -18.25
C ASP A 75 3.43 -52.55 -18.41
N ASP A 76 4.57 -52.10 -18.96
CA ASP A 76 4.82 -50.68 -19.30
C ASP A 76 3.98 -50.23 -20.50
N TRP A 77 3.61 -51.16 -21.39
CA TRP A 77 2.73 -50.89 -22.53
C TRP A 77 1.30 -50.60 -22.10
N VAL A 78 0.80 -51.25 -21.04
CA VAL A 78 -0.56 -51.04 -20.53
C VAL A 78 -0.69 -49.66 -19.88
N VAL A 79 0.35 -49.20 -19.17
CA VAL A 79 0.41 -47.84 -18.60
C VAL A 79 0.51 -46.80 -19.71
N ALA A 80 1.33 -47.02 -20.73
CA ALA A 80 1.45 -46.13 -21.89
C ALA A 80 0.16 -46.08 -22.76
N LEU A 81 -0.57 -47.20 -22.88
CA LEU A 81 -1.85 -47.27 -23.60
C LEU A 81 -3.00 -46.65 -22.81
N LEU A 82 -3.04 -46.79 -21.48
CA LEU A 82 -4.02 -46.10 -20.61
C LEU A 82 -3.79 -44.58 -20.57
N LEU A 83 -2.53 -44.12 -20.70
CA LEU A 83 -2.19 -42.70 -20.86
C LEU A 83 -2.54 -42.13 -22.24
N LEU A 84 -2.74 -42.98 -23.27
CA LEU A 84 -3.02 -42.58 -24.65
C LEU A 84 -4.46 -42.94 -25.11
N GLY A 85 -5.22 -43.68 -24.31
CA GLY A 85 -6.46 -44.36 -24.72
C GLY A 85 -7.71 -43.96 -23.93
N GLY A 86 -8.24 -42.75 -24.17
CA GLY A 86 -9.69 -42.49 -24.16
C GLY A 86 -10.19 -41.24 -23.41
N PRO A 87 -11.31 -40.60 -23.84
CA PRO A 87 -12.32 -41.17 -24.74
C PRO A 87 -12.51 -40.45 -26.08
N VAL A 88 -12.48 -41.24 -27.16
CA VAL A 88 -13.41 -41.11 -28.28
C VAL A 88 -14.36 -42.30 -28.16
N ALA A 89 -15.49 -42.11 -27.47
CA ALA A 89 -16.79 -42.79 -27.68
C ALA A 89 -17.66 -42.73 -26.41
N ALA A 90 -18.52 -41.71 -26.30
CA ALA A 90 -19.90 -41.82 -25.78
C ALA A 90 -20.57 -40.44 -25.88
N GLY A 91 -21.76 -40.40 -26.47
CA GLY A 91 -22.46 -39.17 -26.80
C GLY A 91 -23.19 -38.52 -25.63
N TRP A 92 -23.36 -37.20 -25.78
CA TRP A 92 -24.47 -36.37 -25.33
C TRP A 92 -24.91 -36.44 -23.85
N ARG A 93 -24.52 -35.34 -23.16
CA ARG A 93 -25.19 -34.60 -22.07
C ARG A 93 -24.57 -34.72 -20.66
N ALA A 94 -24.51 -33.54 -20.04
CA ALA A 94 -24.34 -33.19 -18.62
C ALA A 94 -22.92 -33.20 -18.04
N ASP A 95 -22.40 -31.98 -17.86
CA ASP A 95 -21.68 -31.44 -16.71
C ASP A 95 -20.91 -32.42 -15.81
N PHE A 96 -19.56 -32.39 -15.88
CA PHE A 96 -18.63 -32.36 -14.73
C PHE A 96 -17.18 -32.27 -15.26
N SER A 97 -16.42 -31.27 -14.80
CA SER A 97 -15.07 -30.95 -15.29
C SER A 97 -13.98 -31.77 -14.56
N ILE A 98 -13.63 -32.93 -15.14
CA ILE A 98 -12.47 -33.79 -14.80
C ILE A 98 -11.06 -33.28 -15.26
N PRO A 99 -10.83 -32.10 -15.91
CA PRO A 99 -9.47 -31.64 -16.22
C PRO A 99 -8.54 -31.41 -15.01
N HIS A 100 -9.06 -31.46 -13.77
CA HIS A 100 -8.31 -31.11 -12.56
C HIS A 100 -7.56 -32.30 -11.92
N LEU A 101 -7.97 -33.55 -12.19
CA LEU A 101 -7.35 -34.72 -11.55
C LEU A 101 -6.15 -35.29 -12.33
N LEU A 102 -6.15 -35.17 -13.66
CA LEU A 102 -5.05 -35.68 -14.51
C LEU A 102 -3.83 -34.74 -14.56
N TYR A 103 -4.03 -33.43 -14.39
CA TYR A 103 -2.92 -32.47 -14.31
C TYR A 103 -2.18 -32.52 -12.96
N GLY A 104 -2.85 -32.95 -11.89
CA GLY A 104 -2.24 -33.11 -10.56
C GLY A 104 -1.32 -34.34 -10.45
N ALA A 105 -1.68 -35.46 -11.09
CA ALA A 105 -0.94 -36.72 -10.97
C ALA A 105 0.40 -36.73 -11.73
N VAL A 106 0.46 -36.11 -12.91
CA VAL A 106 1.69 -36.01 -13.72
C VAL A 106 2.70 -35.04 -13.08
N PHE A 107 2.21 -34.00 -12.38
CA PHE A 107 3.06 -33.02 -11.70
C PHE A 107 3.55 -33.52 -10.33
N ALA A 108 2.73 -34.28 -9.61
CA ALA A 108 3.13 -34.93 -8.35
C ALA A 108 4.24 -35.98 -8.56
N LEU A 109 4.22 -36.72 -9.67
CA LEU A 109 5.23 -37.75 -9.95
C LEU A 109 6.62 -37.18 -10.29
N VAL A 110 6.68 -35.97 -10.87
CA VAL A 110 7.95 -35.26 -11.14
C VAL A 110 8.55 -34.67 -9.87
N LEU A 111 7.71 -34.29 -8.89
CA LEU A 111 8.15 -33.77 -7.59
C LEU A 111 8.57 -34.86 -6.59
N ILE A 112 8.14 -36.11 -6.77
CA ILE A 112 8.47 -37.22 -5.85
C ILE A 112 9.85 -37.84 -6.14
N VAL A 113 10.42 -37.64 -7.34
CA VAL A 113 11.66 -38.32 -7.79
C VAL A 113 12.92 -37.43 -7.78
N ALA A 114 12.77 -36.11 -7.61
CA ALA A 114 13.92 -35.18 -7.60
C ALA A 114 14.02 -34.46 -6.25
N ASP A 115 15.15 -34.64 -5.56
CA ASP A 115 15.55 -33.76 -4.46
C ASP A 115 15.64 -32.32 -5.00
N GLU A 116 14.75 -31.44 -4.51
CA GLU A 116 14.39 -30.15 -5.12
C GLU A 116 15.54 -29.13 -5.09
N SER A 117 16.52 -29.30 -4.22
CA SER A 117 17.68 -28.41 -4.13
C SER A 117 18.64 -28.61 -5.32
N ALA A 118 18.91 -29.85 -5.70
CA ALA A 118 19.88 -30.19 -6.73
C ALA A 118 19.41 -29.86 -8.16
N LEU A 119 18.11 -29.96 -8.44
CA LEU A 119 17.57 -29.69 -9.79
C LEU A 119 17.53 -28.18 -10.10
N LEU A 120 17.25 -27.37 -9.08
CA LEU A 120 17.24 -25.91 -9.21
C LEU A 120 18.66 -25.37 -9.32
N ASP A 121 19.60 -25.84 -8.48
CA ASP A 121 21.02 -25.48 -8.61
C ASP A 121 21.60 -25.93 -9.97
N TRP A 122 21.24 -27.12 -10.46
CA TRP A 122 21.65 -27.61 -11.77
C TRP A 122 21.07 -26.80 -12.95
N LEU A 123 19.83 -26.31 -12.83
CA LEU A 123 19.19 -25.44 -13.84
C LEU A 123 19.74 -24.00 -13.82
N PHE A 124 20.17 -23.50 -12.65
CA PHE A 124 20.79 -22.18 -12.52
C PHE A 124 22.27 -22.17 -12.97
N ASP A 125 23.00 -23.29 -12.82
CA ASP A 125 24.41 -23.39 -13.24
C ASP A 125 24.63 -23.67 -14.73
N LEU A 126 23.63 -24.23 -15.44
CA LEU A 126 23.73 -24.44 -16.87
C LEU A 126 23.55 -23.13 -17.63
N ARG A 127 24.67 -22.54 -18.06
CA ARG A 127 24.68 -21.48 -19.10
C ARG A 127 23.83 -21.94 -20.31
N PRO A 128 23.14 -21.05 -21.03
CA PRO A 128 22.11 -21.41 -22.03
C PRO A 128 22.59 -22.20 -23.27
N LEU A 129 23.89 -22.44 -23.42
CA LEU A 129 24.51 -23.06 -24.59
C LEU A 129 24.19 -24.57 -24.76
N PRO A 130 24.34 -25.44 -23.74
CA PRO A 130 23.97 -26.86 -23.82
C PRO A 130 22.50 -27.13 -24.15
N LEU A 131 21.54 -26.38 -23.59
CA LEU A 131 20.12 -26.56 -23.92
C LEU A 131 19.85 -26.22 -25.39
N LEU A 132 20.48 -25.16 -25.89
CA LEU A 132 20.37 -24.70 -27.27
C LEU A 132 21.01 -25.70 -28.24
N LEU A 133 22.17 -26.27 -27.90
CA LEU A 133 22.83 -27.34 -28.65
C LEU A 133 21.99 -28.63 -28.67
N THR A 134 21.31 -28.95 -27.57
CA THR A 134 20.44 -30.14 -27.49
C THR A 134 19.20 -29.97 -28.36
N LEU A 135 18.54 -28.81 -28.30
CA LEU A 135 17.38 -28.50 -29.16
C LEU A 135 17.77 -28.41 -30.64
N LEU A 136 18.94 -27.82 -30.95
CA LEU A 136 19.48 -27.78 -32.31
C LEU A 136 19.81 -29.19 -32.82
N GLY A 137 20.39 -30.04 -31.96
CA GLY A 137 20.68 -31.44 -32.25
C GLY A 137 19.43 -32.26 -32.54
N VAL A 138 18.36 -32.10 -31.74
CA VAL A 138 17.06 -32.76 -31.98
C VAL A 138 16.43 -32.27 -33.28
N ALA A 139 16.48 -30.97 -33.57
CA ALA A 139 15.95 -30.40 -34.82
C ALA A 139 16.72 -30.88 -36.07
N LEU A 140 18.06 -30.91 -36.02
CA LEU A 140 18.91 -31.43 -37.10
C LEU A 140 18.71 -32.92 -37.33
N THR A 141 18.56 -33.69 -36.24
CA THR A 141 18.30 -35.14 -36.33
C THR A 141 16.92 -35.42 -36.93
N GLY A 142 15.90 -34.65 -36.52
CA GLY A 142 14.56 -34.68 -37.13
C GLY A 142 14.58 -34.29 -38.62
N MET A 143 15.41 -33.32 -39.01
CA MET A 143 15.57 -32.90 -40.41
C MET A 143 16.24 -33.99 -41.27
N MET A 144 17.30 -34.64 -40.77
CA MET A 144 17.97 -35.74 -41.48
C MET A 144 17.04 -36.96 -41.65
N LEU A 145 16.25 -37.27 -40.62
CA LEU A 145 15.28 -38.35 -40.70
C LEU A 145 14.10 -38.03 -41.63
N GLY A 146 13.59 -36.80 -41.58
CA GLY A 146 12.54 -36.31 -42.48
C GLY A 146 12.98 -36.36 -43.95
N CYS A 147 14.22 -35.95 -44.25
CA CYS A 147 14.77 -36.02 -45.61
C CYS A 147 14.93 -37.48 -46.09
N ARG A 148 15.36 -38.41 -45.22
CA ARG A 148 15.44 -39.85 -45.54
C ARG A 148 14.07 -40.49 -45.76
N LEU A 149 13.05 -40.10 -44.99
CA LEU A 149 11.68 -40.62 -45.10
C LEU A 149 10.94 -40.07 -46.33
N ILE A 150 11.12 -38.79 -46.66
CA ILE A 150 10.57 -38.18 -47.89
C ILE A 150 11.24 -38.79 -49.12
N GLY A 151 12.54 -39.08 -49.08
CA GLY A 151 13.24 -39.83 -50.14
C GLY A 151 12.68 -41.25 -50.35
N LYS A 152 12.39 -41.98 -49.26
CA LYS A 152 11.83 -43.35 -49.33
C LYS A 152 10.36 -43.39 -49.77
N THR A 153 9.54 -42.44 -49.32
CA THR A 153 8.11 -42.35 -49.70
C THR A 153 7.92 -41.87 -51.13
N THR A 154 8.72 -40.91 -51.60
CA THR A 154 8.71 -40.48 -53.01
C THR A 154 9.21 -41.57 -53.95
N TRP A 155 10.19 -42.40 -53.55
CA TRP A 155 10.64 -43.57 -54.32
C TRP A 155 9.53 -44.65 -54.43
N ARG A 156 8.89 -45.01 -53.31
CA ARG A 156 7.77 -45.99 -53.31
C ARG A 156 6.55 -45.50 -54.09
N TRP A 157 6.25 -44.20 -54.03
CA TRP A 157 5.13 -43.60 -54.75
C TRP A 157 5.40 -43.45 -56.25
N ARG A 158 6.65 -43.15 -56.65
CA ARG A 158 7.08 -43.10 -58.05
C ARG A 158 7.09 -44.49 -58.70
N ASN A 159 7.45 -45.55 -57.95
CA ASN A 159 7.37 -46.94 -58.41
C ASN A 159 5.93 -47.47 -58.47
N ARG A 160 5.05 -47.15 -57.51
CA ARG A 160 3.60 -47.48 -57.61
C ARG A 160 2.90 -46.74 -58.76
N ARG A 161 3.27 -45.47 -59.03
CA ARG A 161 2.74 -44.74 -60.19
C ARG A 161 3.25 -45.29 -61.53
N ARG A 162 4.50 -45.77 -61.61
CA ARG A 162 4.99 -46.47 -62.81
C ARG A 162 4.24 -47.78 -63.06
N ALA A 163 3.92 -48.53 -61.99
CA ALA A 163 3.11 -49.74 -62.09
C ALA A 163 1.64 -49.46 -62.50
N LEU A 164 1.04 -48.35 -62.05
CA LEU A 164 -0.34 -47.96 -62.40
C LEU A 164 -0.45 -47.18 -63.72
N ALA A 165 0.64 -46.60 -64.23
CA ALA A 165 0.67 -45.88 -65.50
C ALA A 165 0.75 -46.80 -66.73
N ALA A 166 1.04 -48.09 -66.53
CA ALA A 166 1.03 -49.10 -67.60
C ALA A 166 -0.37 -49.47 -68.11
N LEU A 167 -1.45 -48.95 -67.50
CA LEU A 167 -2.83 -49.35 -67.81
C LEU A 167 -3.77 -48.20 -68.25
N ARG A 168 -3.27 -46.99 -68.53
CA ARG A 168 -4.12 -45.90 -69.07
C ARG A 168 -3.40 -45.00 -70.08
N PRO A 169 -4.05 -44.61 -71.20
CA PRO A 169 -3.49 -43.69 -72.19
C PRO A 169 -3.38 -42.25 -71.64
N PRO A 170 -2.42 -41.44 -72.14
CA PRO A 170 -2.07 -40.15 -71.56
C PRO A 170 -3.17 -39.10 -71.81
N ARG A 171 -3.63 -38.44 -70.74
CA ARG A 171 -4.35 -37.16 -70.84
C ARG A 171 -3.41 -36.00 -70.53
N PRO A 172 -3.42 -34.90 -71.31
CA PRO A 172 -2.62 -33.72 -71.01
C PRO A 172 -3.13 -33.04 -69.72
N ARG A 173 -2.23 -32.72 -68.80
CA ARG A 173 -2.54 -31.95 -67.58
C ARG A 173 -2.16 -30.49 -67.79
N PRO A 174 -3.01 -29.52 -67.39
CA PRO A 174 -2.72 -28.10 -67.57
C PRO A 174 -1.63 -27.59 -66.60
N ALA A 175 -0.78 -26.69 -67.10
CA ALA A 175 0.49 -26.27 -66.54
C ALA A 175 0.45 -25.29 -65.33
N TRP A 176 -0.72 -25.04 -64.72
CA TRP A 176 -0.84 -23.97 -63.70
C TRP A 176 -0.79 -24.44 -62.24
N ARG A 177 -0.72 -25.74 -61.94
CA ARG A 177 -0.42 -26.21 -60.57
C ARG A 177 1.08 -26.16 -60.29
N ARG A 178 1.64 -24.95 -60.17
CA ARG A 178 2.91 -24.75 -59.47
C ARG A 178 2.71 -25.17 -58.02
N HIS A 179 3.13 -26.38 -57.71
CA HIS A 179 3.21 -26.89 -56.34
C HIS A 179 4.07 -25.91 -55.54
N VAL A 180 3.44 -25.06 -54.74
CA VAL A 180 4.05 -24.61 -53.49
C VAL A 180 4.27 -25.91 -52.71
N THR A 181 5.47 -26.46 -52.83
CA THR A 181 5.79 -27.75 -52.25
C THR A 181 5.64 -27.61 -50.74
N ALA A 182 4.70 -28.32 -50.13
CA ALA A 182 4.53 -28.44 -48.68
C ALA A 182 5.84 -28.39 -47.85
N PRO A 183 6.97 -28.99 -48.29
CA PRO A 183 8.26 -28.83 -47.60
C PRO A 183 8.79 -27.39 -47.49
N ARG A 184 8.53 -26.50 -48.46
CA ARG A 184 8.95 -25.08 -48.39
C ARG A 184 8.15 -24.30 -47.34
N VAL A 185 6.85 -24.59 -47.21
CA VAL A 185 6.00 -23.99 -46.18
C VAL A 185 6.36 -24.53 -44.80
N ALA A 186 6.60 -25.85 -44.69
CA ALA A 186 7.05 -26.48 -43.45
C ALA A 186 8.42 -25.95 -42.99
N PHE A 187 9.37 -25.77 -43.92
CA PHE A 187 10.66 -25.17 -43.63
C PHE A 187 10.52 -23.72 -43.16
N GLY A 188 9.71 -22.90 -43.84
CA GLY A 188 9.46 -21.51 -43.43
C GLY A 188 8.82 -21.40 -42.04
N LEU A 189 7.85 -22.27 -41.71
CA LEU A 189 7.24 -22.31 -40.38
C LEU A 189 8.24 -22.77 -39.30
N LEU A 190 9.09 -23.76 -39.59
CA LEU A 190 10.12 -24.21 -38.66
C LEU A 190 11.16 -23.10 -38.39
N THR A 191 11.61 -22.40 -39.44
CA THR A 191 12.51 -21.26 -39.29
C THR A 191 11.88 -20.16 -38.45
N LEU A 192 10.60 -19.84 -38.65
CA LEU A 192 9.89 -18.88 -37.82
C LEU A 192 9.83 -19.32 -36.35
N VAL A 193 9.53 -20.59 -36.08
CA VAL A 193 9.50 -21.13 -34.70
C VAL A 193 10.88 -21.03 -34.05
N VAL A 194 11.96 -21.37 -34.76
CA VAL A 194 13.33 -21.27 -34.24
C VAL A 194 13.73 -19.82 -33.98
N LEU A 195 13.39 -18.90 -34.88
CA LEU A 195 13.66 -17.47 -34.70
C LEU A 195 12.89 -16.89 -33.50
N VAL A 196 11.61 -17.25 -33.36
CA VAL A 196 10.79 -16.83 -32.22
C VAL A 196 11.31 -17.44 -30.92
N ALA A 197 11.69 -18.71 -30.91
CA ALA A 197 12.27 -19.37 -29.75
C ALA A 197 13.61 -18.73 -29.35
N GLY A 198 14.51 -18.50 -30.31
CA GLY A 198 15.79 -17.83 -30.06
C GLY A 198 15.63 -16.41 -29.55
N TRP A 199 14.69 -15.64 -30.11
CA TRP A 199 14.34 -14.31 -29.62
C TRP A 199 13.77 -14.34 -28.20
N LEU A 200 12.86 -15.28 -27.90
CA LEU A 200 12.33 -15.47 -26.55
C LEU A 200 13.42 -15.85 -25.55
N THR A 201 14.35 -16.74 -25.92
CA THR A 201 15.48 -17.11 -25.06
C THR A 201 16.41 -15.92 -24.80
N PHE A 202 16.69 -15.11 -25.83
CA PHE A 202 17.49 -13.89 -25.68
C PHE A 202 16.81 -12.86 -24.76
N GLU A 203 15.51 -12.63 -24.92
CA GLU A 203 14.76 -11.71 -24.05
C GLU A 203 14.66 -12.24 -22.61
N LEU A 204 14.50 -13.55 -22.41
CA LEU A 204 14.52 -14.16 -21.08
C LEU A 204 15.89 -14.05 -20.42
N ASP A 205 16.97 -14.33 -21.16
CA ASP A 205 18.35 -14.19 -20.68
C ASP A 205 18.67 -12.73 -20.32
N ARG A 206 18.25 -11.78 -21.16
CA ARG A 206 18.35 -10.35 -20.89
C ARG A 206 17.57 -9.95 -19.63
N LEU A 207 16.35 -10.47 -19.45
CA LEU A 207 15.51 -10.19 -18.28
C LEU A 207 16.09 -10.74 -16.98
N ILE A 208 16.66 -11.96 -17.03
CA ILE A 208 17.29 -12.60 -15.86
C ILE A 208 18.58 -11.86 -15.47
N ARG A 209 19.34 -11.37 -16.46
CA ARG A 209 20.59 -10.64 -16.22
C ARG A 209 20.39 -9.15 -15.92
N SER A 210 19.27 -8.55 -16.32
CA SER A 210 18.98 -7.15 -16.05
C SER A 210 18.67 -6.95 -14.58
N GLN A 211 19.50 -6.20 -13.87
CA GLN A 211 19.26 -5.87 -12.47
C GLN A 211 18.61 -4.48 -12.33
N PRO A 212 17.75 -4.28 -11.32
CA PRO A 212 17.31 -2.95 -10.92
C PRO A 212 18.51 -2.07 -10.55
N ASN A 213 18.43 -0.77 -10.87
CA ASN A 213 19.47 0.20 -10.55
C ASN A 213 19.03 1.03 -9.32
N VAL A 214 19.51 0.64 -8.14
CA VAL A 214 19.22 1.35 -6.87
C VAL A 214 20.21 2.48 -6.69
N ALA A 215 20.01 3.58 -7.43
CA ALA A 215 20.93 4.71 -7.45
C ALA A 215 20.64 5.78 -6.38
N VAL A 216 19.39 5.91 -5.95
CA VAL A 216 18.95 7.00 -5.07
C VAL A 216 18.69 6.47 -3.67
N ASN A 217 19.27 7.13 -2.66
CA ASN A 217 18.90 6.92 -1.27
C ASN A 217 17.81 7.94 -0.88
N TYR A 218 16.57 7.47 -0.85
CA TYR A 218 15.42 8.32 -0.53
C TYR A 218 15.30 8.63 0.97
N HIS A 219 15.84 7.78 1.86
CA HIS A 219 15.96 8.13 3.28
C HIS A 219 16.80 9.38 3.48
N GLU A 220 17.95 9.46 2.80
CA GLU A 220 18.86 10.60 2.83
C GLU A 220 18.23 11.86 2.23
N ARG A 221 17.48 11.74 1.12
CA ARG A 221 16.75 12.87 0.52
C ARG A 221 15.73 13.47 1.49
N LEU A 222 14.95 12.64 2.16
CA LEU A 222 13.95 13.10 3.13
C LEU A 222 14.61 13.71 4.36
N LEU A 223 15.76 13.19 4.81
CA LEU A 223 16.53 13.78 5.89
C LEU A 223 17.06 15.18 5.52
N VAL A 224 17.59 15.36 4.31
CA VAL A 224 18.02 16.70 3.84
C VAL A 224 16.83 17.66 3.73
N MET A 225 15.66 17.18 3.32
CA MET A 225 14.44 17.99 3.33
C MET A 225 14.04 18.37 4.75
N PHE A 226 14.06 17.43 5.69
CA PHE A 226 13.83 17.68 7.11
C PHE A 226 14.78 18.75 7.66
N GLU A 227 16.09 18.63 7.43
CA GLU A 227 17.09 19.60 7.92
C GLU A 227 16.81 21.02 7.40
N ARG A 228 16.29 21.15 6.17
CA ARG A 228 15.92 22.46 5.59
C ARG A 228 14.66 23.04 6.21
N VAL A 229 13.65 22.21 6.46
CA VAL A 229 12.35 22.64 6.99
C VAL A 229 12.45 23.00 8.48
N THR A 230 13.15 22.18 9.27
CA THR A 230 13.24 22.36 10.72
C THR A 230 14.43 23.20 11.15
N ASN A 231 15.43 23.39 10.27
CA ASN A 231 16.74 23.96 10.60
C ASN A 231 17.49 23.15 11.68
N THR A 232 17.10 21.89 11.93
CA THR A 232 17.78 20.98 12.83
C THR A 232 18.82 20.17 12.05
N LYS A 233 20.06 20.13 12.52
CA LYS A 233 21.11 19.29 11.90
C LYS A 233 20.86 17.81 12.21
N ARG A 234 21.22 16.93 11.27
CA ARG A 234 21.10 15.47 11.41
C ARG A 234 21.57 14.92 12.74
N ARG A 235 22.76 15.35 13.20
CA ARG A 235 23.33 14.87 14.46
C ARG A 235 22.39 15.14 15.63
N ASP A 236 21.87 16.36 15.70
CA ASP A 236 20.99 16.78 16.80
C ASP A 236 19.61 16.15 16.67
N ALA A 237 19.09 16.01 15.45
CA ALA A 237 17.83 15.33 15.17
C ALA A 237 17.86 13.84 15.57
N HIS A 238 18.96 13.14 15.26
CA HIS A 238 19.13 11.75 15.65
C HIS A 238 19.31 11.63 17.16
N ALA A 239 20.11 12.50 17.79
CA ALA A 239 20.28 12.51 19.25
C ALA A 239 18.96 12.78 19.99
N ALA A 240 18.14 13.70 19.51
CA ALA A 240 16.81 13.95 20.07
C ALA A 240 15.87 12.75 19.90
N TRP A 241 15.93 12.07 18.74
CA TRP A 241 15.17 10.83 18.53
C TRP A 241 15.63 9.72 19.48
N GLU A 242 16.94 9.52 19.65
CA GLU A 242 17.52 8.53 20.57
C GLU A 242 17.12 8.84 22.02
N SER A 243 17.24 10.09 22.46
CA SER A 243 16.81 10.53 23.80
C SER A 243 15.32 10.23 24.05
N LEU A 244 14.46 10.37 23.04
CA LEU A 244 13.05 10.03 23.15
C LEU A 244 12.83 8.52 23.26
N VAL A 245 13.53 7.72 22.44
CA VAL A 245 13.47 6.25 22.49
C VAL A 245 13.94 5.74 23.85
N GLU A 246 15.04 6.26 24.38
CA GLU A 246 15.55 5.93 25.71
C GLU A 246 14.55 6.28 26.81
N THR A 247 13.90 7.45 26.71
CA THR A 247 12.89 7.90 27.69
C THR A 247 11.67 6.99 27.67
N ILE A 248 11.21 6.57 26.49
CA ILE A 248 10.11 5.62 26.35
C ILE A 248 10.50 4.25 26.93
N GLY A 249 11.70 3.76 26.63
CA GLY A 249 12.19 2.50 27.19
C GLY A 249 12.25 2.54 28.72
N HIS A 250 12.77 3.64 29.29
CA HIS A 250 12.79 3.85 30.74
C HIS A 250 11.40 3.90 31.35
N MET A 251 10.45 4.61 30.72
CA MET A 251 9.04 4.63 31.14
C MET A 251 8.43 3.21 31.14
N GLU A 252 8.63 2.43 30.07
CA GLU A 252 8.09 1.08 29.98
C GLU A 252 8.66 0.15 31.05
N THR A 253 9.96 0.21 31.33
CA THR A 253 10.59 -0.56 32.40
C THR A 253 9.99 -0.20 33.76
N VAL A 254 9.96 1.08 34.12
CA VAL A 254 9.42 1.54 35.41
C VAL A 254 7.95 1.16 35.56
N ARG A 255 7.16 1.31 34.49
CA ARG A 255 5.74 0.93 34.50
C ARG A 255 5.54 -0.57 34.66
N GLN A 256 6.33 -1.39 33.97
CA GLN A 256 6.23 -2.86 34.07
C GLN A 256 6.59 -3.36 35.47
N GLU A 257 7.63 -2.78 36.09
CA GLU A 257 8.02 -3.08 37.47
C GLU A 257 6.91 -2.68 38.45
N HIS A 258 6.37 -1.47 38.31
CA HIS A 258 5.28 -0.98 39.15
C HIS A 258 4.00 -1.83 39.00
N ASP A 259 3.56 -2.11 37.76
CA ASP A 259 2.42 -2.98 37.48
C ASP A 259 2.62 -4.39 38.07
N GLY A 260 3.86 -4.90 38.09
CA GLY A 260 4.23 -6.17 38.71
C GLY A 260 3.89 -6.23 40.20
N ILE A 261 4.14 -5.14 40.92
CA ILE A 261 3.85 -5.03 42.37
C ILE A 261 2.34 -5.16 42.62
N TYR A 262 1.48 -4.52 41.81
CA TYR A 262 0.02 -4.65 41.94
C TYR A 262 -0.46 -6.07 41.66
N ARG A 263 0.10 -6.73 40.62
CA ARG A 263 -0.25 -8.12 40.31
C ARG A 263 0.12 -9.07 41.44
N GLU A 264 1.29 -8.87 42.07
CA GLU A 264 1.76 -9.70 43.18
C GLU A 264 0.98 -9.45 44.48
N ALA A 265 0.59 -8.20 44.74
CA ALA A 265 -0.21 -7.83 45.91
C ALA A 265 -1.65 -8.37 45.84
N GLY A 266 -2.13 -8.73 44.65
CA GLY A 266 -3.52 -9.05 44.37
C GLY A 266 -4.34 -7.78 44.19
N PHE A 267 -5.10 -7.71 43.10
CA PHE A 267 -5.93 -6.54 42.75
C PHE A 267 -7.37 -6.99 42.47
N GLU A 268 -8.30 -6.05 42.65
CA GLU A 268 -9.67 -6.23 42.20
C GLU A 268 -9.76 -5.83 40.72
N ALA A 269 -10.10 -6.79 39.86
CA ALA A 269 -10.22 -6.54 38.43
C ALA A 269 -11.43 -5.63 38.14
N ARG A 270 -11.19 -4.52 37.43
CA ARG A 270 -12.25 -3.56 37.09
C ARG A 270 -13.17 -4.08 35.99
N ASP A 271 -12.64 -4.92 35.10
CA ASP A 271 -13.38 -5.63 34.08
C ASP A 271 -12.68 -6.95 33.70
N GLN A 272 -13.27 -7.69 32.76
CA GLN A 272 -12.75 -9.00 32.31
C GLN A 272 -11.43 -8.93 31.51
N TRP A 273 -10.99 -7.72 31.13
CA TRP A 273 -9.76 -7.46 30.37
C TRP A 273 -8.68 -6.79 31.23
N ASP A 274 -9.00 -6.43 32.49
CA ASP A 274 -8.06 -5.86 33.44
C ASP A 274 -7.07 -6.92 33.93
N ASP A 275 -5.82 -6.80 33.50
CA ASP A 275 -4.71 -7.70 33.82
C ASP A 275 -3.89 -7.23 35.05
N GLY A 276 -4.38 -6.22 35.76
CA GLY A 276 -3.70 -5.63 36.92
C GLY A 276 -2.68 -4.56 36.54
N GLY A 277 -2.43 -4.33 35.25
CA GLY A 277 -1.60 -3.24 34.76
C GLY A 277 -2.29 -1.88 34.80
N SER A 278 -1.49 -0.82 34.76
CA SER A 278 -1.97 0.55 34.57
C SER A 278 -2.56 0.74 33.16
N ASP A 279 -3.81 1.20 33.08
CA ASP A 279 -4.45 1.62 31.81
C ASP A 279 -4.83 3.10 31.88
N PHE A 280 -3.96 3.97 31.35
CA PHE A 280 -4.26 5.41 31.28
C PHE A 280 -5.47 5.74 30.40
N SER A 281 -5.88 4.84 29.48
CA SER A 281 -7.14 5.00 28.74
C SER A 281 -8.37 4.83 29.64
N PHE A 282 -8.22 4.13 30.76
CA PHE A 282 -9.24 4.05 31.81
C PHE A 282 -9.27 5.36 32.61
N ALA A 283 -8.13 5.89 33.03
CA ALA A 283 -8.04 7.16 33.77
C ALA A 283 -8.61 8.37 33.00
N LEU A 284 -8.65 8.34 31.67
CA LEU A 284 -9.19 9.42 30.84
C LEU A 284 -10.72 9.37 30.67
N ARG A 285 -11.40 8.32 31.17
CA ARG A 285 -12.87 8.16 31.06
C ARG A 285 -13.59 8.98 32.14
N ALA A 286 -14.89 9.20 31.93
CA ALA A 286 -15.74 9.73 32.99
C ALA A 286 -15.85 8.70 34.12
N HIS A 287 -15.58 9.13 35.35
CA HIS A 287 -15.75 8.34 36.57
C HIS A 287 -16.45 9.19 37.61
N ASP A 288 -17.47 8.64 38.27
CA ASP A 288 -18.15 9.31 39.38
C ASP A 288 -17.27 9.37 40.64
N ASP A 289 -16.37 8.39 40.79
CA ASP A 289 -15.41 8.28 41.88
C ASP A 289 -14.01 8.08 41.29
N LEU A 290 -13.12 9.05 41.50
CA LEU A 290 -11.75 9.04 40.99
C LEU A 290 -10.84 8.04 41.69
N THR A 291 -11.21 7.55 42.88
CA THR A 291 -10.40 6.55 43.60
C THR A 291 -10.24 5.24 42.82
N VAL A 292 -11.13 4.97 41.85
CA VAL A 292 -11.01 3.82 40.92
C VAL A 292 -9.81 3.94 39.97
N THR A 293 -9.18 5.11 39.90
CA THR A 293 -8.00 5.41 39.09
C THR A 293 -6.72 5.51 39.91
N GLN A 294 -6.76 5.16 41.21
CA GLN A 294 -5.61 5.24 42.13
C GLN A 294 -4.37 4.52 41.57
N ARG A 295 -4.53 3.35 40.94
CA ARG A 295 -3.43 2.60 40.31
C ARG A 295 -2.72 3.43 39.24
N GLU A 296 -3.46 4.15 38.40
CA GLU A 296 -2.88 5.02 37.38
C GLU A 296 -2.20 6.25 38.00
N GLN A 297 -2.78 6.82 39.06
CA GLN A 297 -2.18 7.93 39.81
C GLN A 297 -0.85 7.53 40.47
N ASP A 298 -0.82 6.40 41.16
CA ASP A 298 0.38 5.83 41.79
C ASP A 298 1.47 5.52 40.75
N THR A 299 1.05 5.03 39.58
CA THR A 299 1.97 4.80 38.45
C THR A 299 2.56 6.11 37.94
N ILE A 300 1.76 7.17 37.81
CA ILE A 300 2.25 8.49 37.40
C ILE A 300 3.22 9.07 38.43
N ALA A 301 2.93 8.95 39.73
CA ALA A 301 3.85 9.36 40.79
C ALA A 301 5.19 8.60 40.69
N THR A 302 5.14 7.28 40.50
CA THR A 302 6.34 6.44 40.32
C THR A 302 7.15 6.85 39.08
N LEU A 303 6.48 7.19 37.97
CA LEU A 303 7.15 7.68 36.76
C LEU A 303 7.79 9.06 36.96
N ALA A 304 7.15 9.93 37.76
CA ALA A 304 7.69 11.22 38.14
C ALA A 304 8.97 11.07 38.97
N ASP A 305 8.94 10.21 40.00
CA ASP A 305 10.09 9.90 40.86
C ASP A 305 11.25 9.26 40.08
N ALA A 306 10.93 8.43 39.09
CA ALA A 306 11.91 7.85 38.18
C ALA A 306 12.48 8.84 37.14
N GLY A 307 12.04 10.10 37.17
CA GLY A 307 12.50 11.19 36.30
C GLY A 307 12.04 11.07 34.85
N VAL A 308 10.96 10.34 34.57
CA VAL A 308 10.43 10.18 33.19
C VAL A 308 9.95 11.54 32.66
N PHE A 309 9.15 12.26 33.44
CA PHE A 309 8.62 13.56 33.00
C PHE A 309 9.72 14.63 32.86
N ALA A 310 10.74 14.61 33.72
CA ALA A 310 11.88 15.51 33.58
C ALA A 310 12.68 15.27 32.28
N ARG A 311 12.82 14.00 31.85
CA ARG A 311 13.43 13.67 30.55
C ARG A 311 12.56 14.13 29.39
N LEU A 312 11.23 14.08 29.53
CA LEU A 312 10.29 14.55 28.51
C LEU A 312 10.28 16.08 28.39
N ASP A 313 10.38 16.79 29.51
CA ASP A 313 10.57 18.25 29.52
C ASP A 313 11.86 18.64 28.79
N ALA A 314 12.96 17.90 29.03
CA ALA A 314 14.23 18.11 28.34
C ALA A 314 14.14 17.81 26.83
N PHE A 315 13.42 16.74 26.46
CA PHE A 315 13.13 16.42 25.05
C PHE A 315 12.29 17.52 24.39
N ALA A 316 11.24 17.99 25.06
CA ALA A 316 10.33 19.01 24.55
C ALA A 316 11.04 20.36 24.32
N ALA A 317 12.04 20.69 25.16
CA ALA A 317 12.90 21.86 25.00
C ALA A 317 14.00 21.68 23.93
N GLY A 318 14.24 20.44 23.50
CA GLY A 318 15.26 20.09 22.52
C GLY A 318 14.83 20.33 21.06
N PRO A 319 15.72 20.01 20.10
CA PRO A 319 15.38 20.07 18.69
C PRO A 319 14.42 18.95 18.29
N ILE A 320 13.70 19.15 17.18
CA ILE A 320 12.79 18.14 16.61
C ILE A 320 13.59 16.87 16.26
N GLY A 321 13.16 15.72 16.79
CA GLY A 321 13.79 14.43 16.54
C GLY A 321 13.49 13.89 15.13
N TYR A 322 14.41 13.14 14.54
CA TYR A 322 14.18 12.43 13.28
C TYR A 322 14.66 10.99 13.39
N ARG A 323 13.77 10.04 13.07
CA ARG A 323 14.10 8.61 13.10
C ARG A 323 15.26 8.36 12.13
N PRO A 324 16.33 7.66 12.53
CA PRO A 324 17.35 7.20 11.59
C PRO A 324 16.79 6.15 10.62
N ALA A 325 17.41 5.97 9.45
CA ALA A 325 17.14 4.80 8.62
C ALA A 325 17.74 3.56 9.31
N THR A 326 16.91 2.58 9.64
CA THR A 326 17.33 1.40 10.40
C THR A 326 18.06 0.41 9.51
N SER A 327 19.39 0.49 9.43
CA SER A 327 20.30 -0.62 9.10
C SER A 327 21.76 -0.14 9.11
N THR A 328 22.61 -0.71 9.96
CA THR A 328 24.07 -0.56 9.84
C THR A 328 24.66 -1.43 8.72
N ALA A 329 23.89 -2.42 8.25
CA ALA A 329 24.32 -3.40 7.26
C ALA A 329 24.02 -2.98 5.80
N ASP A 330 23.03 -2.12 5.60
CA ASP A 330 22.64 -1.59 4.29
C ASP A 330 22.52 -0.06 4.38
N PRO A 331 23.42 0.71 3.75
CA PRO A 331 23.37 2.17 3.77
C PRO A 331 22.16 2.74 3.00
N ASN A 332 21.45 1.93 2.21
CA ASN A 332 20.24 2.33 1.49
C ASN A 332 19.14 1.25 1.62
N PRO A 333 18.58 1.07 2.84
CA PRO A 333 17.55 0.06 3.06
C PRO A 333 16.26 0.41 2.29
N PRO A 334 15.42 -0.57 1.93
CA PRO A 334 14.15 -0.30 1.27
C PRO A 334 13.20 0.48 2.19
N MET A 335 12.61 1.55 1.66
CA MET A 335 11.69 2.41 2.40
C MET A 335 10.42 1.66 2.83
N LEU A 336 9.88 0.83 1.94
CA LEU A 336 8.64 0.08 2.16
C LEU A 336 8.72 -0.87 3.37
N THR A 337 9.93 -1.31 3.73
CA THR A 337 10.17 -2.23 4.86
C THR A 337 10.60 -1.51 6.15
N THR A 338 10.47 -0.18 6.20
CA THR A 338 10.79 0.61 7.40
C THR A 338 9.95 0.14 8.58
N GLN A 339 10.61 -0.27 9.66
CA GLN A 339 9.95 -0.66 10.90
C GLN A 339 9.52 0.59 11.69
N LEU A 340 8.33 0.52 12.32
CA LEU A 340 7.74 1.62 13.10
C LEU A 340 7.47 1.20 14.57
N PRO A 341 8.44 0.60 15.29
CA PRO A 341 8.17 -0.03 16.59
C PRO A 341 7.72 0.98 17.66
N MET A 342 8.13 2.25 17.53
CA MET A 342 7.89 3.29 18.53
C MET A 342 6.48 3.89 18.53
N LEU A 343 5.64 3.61 17.52
CA LEU A 343 4.34 4.29 17.41
C LEU A 343 3.34 3.88 18.50
N ALA A 344 3.31 2.59 18.88
CA ALA A 344 2.45 2.14 19.96
C ALA A 344 2.92 2.67 21.33
N PRO A 345 4.21 2.56 21.69
CA PRO A 345 4.75 3.20 22.89
C PRO A 345 4.53 4.72 22.96
N MET A 346 4.68 5.45 21.86
CA MET A 346 4.43 6.90 21.81
C MET A 346 2.96 7.25 22.10
N ARG A 347 2.01 6.47 21.59
CA ARG A 347 0.59 6.65 21.95
C ARG A 347 0.33 6.36 23.42
N GLN A 348 1.00 5.36 23.99
CA GLN A 348 0.86 5.07 25.40
C GLN A 348 1.42 6.21 26.26
N LEU A 349 2.61 6.71 25.91
CA LEU A 349 3.19 7.86 26.58
C LEU A 349 2.30 9.10 26.49
N ALA A 350 1.64 9.33 25.35
CA ALA A 350 0.68 10.41 25.21
C ALA A 350 -0.52 10.25 26.16
N ARG A 351 -1.06 9.03 26.33
CA ARG A 351 -2.13 8.79 27.31
C ARG A 351 -1.65 8.99 28.74
N THR A 352 -0.43 8.59 29.06
CA THR A 352 0.18 8.86 30.37
C THR A 352 0.28 10.35 30.65
N GLN A 353 0.72 11.15 29.67
CA GLN A 353 0.81 12.61 29.79
C GLN A 353 -0.57 13.25 29.95
N ALA A 354 -1.57 12.82 29.18
CA ALA A 354 -2.94 13.31 29.30
C ALA A 354 -3.55 12.96 30.67
N ALA A 355 -3.37 11.73 31.17
CA ALA A 355 -3.81 11.36 32.51
C ALA A 355 -3.07 12.15 33.60
N ALA A 356 -1.78 12.45 33.41
CA ALA A 356 -1.02 13.30 34.32
C ALA A 356 -1.52 14.76 34.33
N MET A 357 -2.02 15.27 33.20
CA MET A 357 -2.71 16.58 33.18
C MET A 357 -3.94 16.54 34.08
N ARG A 358 -4.79 15.52 33.96
CA ARG A 358 -5.99 15.37 34.79
C ARG A 358 -5.66 15.37 36.29
N PHE A 359 -4.73 14.51 36.70
CA PHE A 359 -4.35 14.44 38.11
C PHE A 359 -3.68 15.74 38.60
N ALA A 360 -2.90 16.41 37.75
CA ALA A 360 -2.34 17.72 38.10
C ALA A 360 -3.42 18.81 38.27
N THR A 361 -4.51 18.77 37.49
CA THR A 361 -5.64 19.67 37.67
C THR A 361 -6.33 19.42 39.01
N GLU A 362 -6.54 18.15 39.39
CA GLU A 362 -7.14 17.76 40.68
C GLU A 362 -6.27 18.25 41.87
N ASP A 363 -4.95 18.21 41.73
CA ASP A 363 -4.00 18.72 42.71
C ASP A 363 -3.83 20.26 42.67
N GLY A 364 -4.42 20.94 41.69
CA GLY A 364 -4.26 22.38 41.46
C GLY A 364 -2.89 22.81 40.94
N ASP A 365 -2.07 21.87 40.42
CA ASP A 365 -0.77 22.16 39.81
C ASP A 365 -0.92 22.45 38.30
N PHE A 366 -1.45 23.64 37.99
CA PHE A 366 -1.61 24.08 36.59
C PHE A 366 -0.29 24.27 35.84
N ALA A 367 0.82 24.43 36.57
CA ALA A 367 2.15 24.47 35.97
C ALA A 367 2.56 23.09 35.43
N ALA A 368 2.24 22.01 36.16
CA ALA A 368 2.41 20.65 35.67
C ALA A 368 1.49 20.37 34.47
N VAL A 369 0.23 20.80 34.48
CA VAL A 369 -0.67 20.68 33.31
C VAL A 369 -0.03 21.28 32.05
N ALA A 370 0.50 22.51 32.15
CA ALA A 370 1.15 23.17 31.03
C ALA A 370 2.41 22.44 30.53
N ARG A 371 3.20 21.84 31.43
CA ARG A 371 4.38 21.03 31.06
C ARG A 371 3.99 19.73 30.35
N HIS A 372 2.99 19.02 30.88
CA HIS A 372 2.49 17.79 30.27
C HIS A 372 1.89 18.04 28.88
N PHE A 373 1.13 19.13 28.73
CA PHE A 373 0.61 19.56 27.44
C PHE A 373 1.73 19.92 26.45
N ASP A 374 2.78 20.63 26.89
CA ASP A 374 3.92 20.95 26.02
C ASP A 374 4.67 19.70 25.54
N SER A 375 4.84 18.71 26.43
CA SER A 375 5.42 17.41 26.09
C SER A 375 4.58 16.66 25.05
N LEU A 376 3.25 16.65 25.20
CA LEU A 376 2.32 16.08 24.22
C LEU A 376 2.45 16.74 22.84
N MET A 377 2.50 18.05 22.81
CA MET A 377 2.65 18.83 21.59
C MET A 377 4.02 18.58 20.93
N ALA A 378 5.09 18.44 21.72
CA ALA A 378 6.44 18.12 21.22
C ALA A 378 6.52 16.72 20.60
N LEU A 379 5.86 15.73 21.19
CA LEU A 379 5.74 14.37 20.64
C LEU A 379 5.05 14.39 19.28
N ALA A 380 3.94 15.10 19.18
CA ALA A 380 3.21 15.26 17.93
C ALA A 380 4.00 16.04 16.87
N GLU A 381 4.65 17.15 17.25
CA GLU A 381 5.53 17.94 16.37
C GLU A 381 6.62 17.04 15.76
N THR A 382 7.27 16.22 16.59
CA THR A 382 8.26 15.23 16.14
C THR A 382 7.67 14.24 15.13
N LEU A 383 6.49 13.68 15.41
CA LEU A 383 5.84 12.70 14.53
C LEU A 383 5.37 13.30 13.20
N THR A 384 4.85 14.53 13.18
CA THR A 384 4.42 15.18 11.94
C THR A 384 5.55 15.44 10.95
N HIS A 385 6.80 15.50 11.43
CA HIS A 385 7.99 15.66 10.61
C HIS A 385 8.66 14.34 10.17
N GLN A 386 8.11 13.20 10.58
CA GLN A 386 8.62 11.90 10.12
C GLN A 386 8.21 11.60 8.68
N ARG A 387 8.62 10.43 8.19
CA ARG A 387 8.60 10.08 6.76
C ARG A 387 7.30 9.47 6.28
N THR A 388 6.49 8.88 7.17
CA THR A 388 5.35 8.07 6.73
C THR A 388 4.04 8.74 7.05
N PHE A 389 3.01 8.43 6.25
CA PHE A 389 1.65 8.87 6.53
C PHE A 389 1.14 8.32 7.87
N ILE A 390 1.59 7.13 8.25
CA ILE A 390 1.25 6.51 9.54
C ILE A 390 1.78 7.35 10.71
N ASP A 391 3.01 7.87 10.63
CA ASP A 391 3.56 8.75 11.67
C ASP A 391 2.68 10.00 11.85
N TRP A 392 2.25 10.62 10.74
CA TRP A 392 1.38 11.80 10.79
C TRP A 392 -0.01 11.50 11.36
N LEU A 393 -0.62 10.37 11.00
CA LEU A 393 -1.91 9.96 11.58
C LEU A 393 -1.83 9.70 13.08
N VAL A 394 -0.72 9.11 13.55
CA VAL A 394 -0.47 8.93 14.98
C VAL A 394 -0.27 10.28 15.66
N ALA A 395 0.45 11.22 15.04
CA ALA A 395 0.59 12.58 15.53
C ALA A 395 -0.78 13.27 15.68
N ALA A 396 -1.64 13.16 14.66
CA ALA A 396 -2.99 13.73 14.68
C ALA A 396 -3.83 13.15 15.84
N ALA A 397 -3.71 11.85 16.11
CA ALA A 397 -4.37 11.21 17.24
C ALA A 397 -3.84 11.72 18.60
N ILE A 398 -2.52 11.92 18.73
CA ILE A 398 -1.90 12.47 19.95
C ILE A 398 -2.32 13.92 20.17
N LEU A 399 -2.35 14.73 19.11
CA LEU A 399 -2.81 16.13 19.18
C LEU A 399 -4.27 16.18 19.61
N SER A 400 -5.14 15.40 18.95
CA SER A 400 -6.57 15.36 19.26
C SER A 400 -6.81 14.92 20.71
N LEU A 401 -6.07 13.92 21.20
CA LEU A 401 -6.10 13.53 22.61
C LEU A 401 -5.70 14.68 23.54
N GLY A 402 -4.56 15.33 23.27
CA GLY A 402 -4.04 16.38 24.16
C GLY A 402 -4.90 17.64 24.20
N VAL A 403 -5.46 18.04 23.06
CA VAL A 403 -6.35 19.22 22.98
C VAL A 403 -7.74 18.94 23.54
N ASP A 404 -8.30 17.74 23.31
CA ASP A 404 -9.56 17.33 23.92
C ASP A 404 -9.40 17.27 25.46
N GLU A 405 -8.30 16.69 25.95
CA GLU A 405 -8.03 16.61 27.39
C GLU A 405 -7.81 17.99 28.00
N LEU A 406 -7.00 18.85 27.39
CA LEU A 406 -6.84 20.23 27.86
C LEU A 406 -8.20 20.95 27.91
N GLY A 407 -9.05 20.76 26.90
CA GLY A 407 -10.40 21.31 26.88
C GLY A 407 -11.25 20.85 28.07
N HIS A 408 -11.13 19.61 28.52
CA HIS A 408 -11.78 19.13 29.75
C HIS A 408 -11.18 19.79 30.99
N GLU A 409 -9.86 19.82 31.11
CA GLU A 409 -9.18 20.37 32.29
C GLU A 409 -9.51 21.85 32.52
N LEU A 410 -9.56 22.63 31.45
CA LEU A 410 -9.92 24.05 31.55
C LEU A 410 -11.32 24.23 32.12
N VAL A 411 -12.24 23.28 31.92
CA VAL A 411 -13.64 23.36 32.39
C VAL A 411 -13.81 22.94 33.84
N GLU A 412 -12.98 22.01 34.30
CA GLU A 412 -13.02 21.49 35.66
C GLU A 412 -12.39 22.46 36.68
N ALA A 413 -11.48 23.34 36.26
CA ALA A 413 -10.76 24.23 37.17
C ALA A 413 -10.47 25.63 36.59
N ASP A 414 -10.41 26.64 37.47
CA ASP A 414 -9.98 28.00 37.11
C ASP A 414 -8.45 28.06 37.01
N PHE A 415 -7.91 28.11 35.78
CA PHE A 415 -6.46 28.17 35.56
C PHE A 415 -5.88 29.54 35.91
N ASP A 416 -4.68 29.54 36.49
CA ASP A 416 -3.97 30.79 36.76
C ASP A 416 -3.40 31.44 35.48
N GLU A 417 -3.09 32.74 35.58
CA GLU A 417 -2.53 33.51 34.46
C GLU A 417 -1.21 32.91 33.93
N ALA A 418 -0.35 32.39 34.80
CA ALA A 418 0.96 31.89 34.40
C ALA A 418 0.86 30.60 33.58
N ALA A 419 -0.05 29.69 33.94
CA ALA A 419 -0.36 28.47 33.21
C ALA A 419 -0.97 28.81 31.85
N CYS A 420 -1.97 29.70 31.80
CA CYS A 420 -2.60 30.13 30.55
C CYS A 420 -1.59 30.75 29.57
N VAL A 421 -0.68 31.61 30.05
CA VAL A 421 0.37 32.22 29.22
C VAL A 421 1.34 31.15 28.67
N ARG A 422 1.67 30.12 29.45
CA ARG A 422 2.51 29.00 28.96
C ARG A 422 1.78 28.18 27.91
N LEU A 423 0.52 27.84 28.13
CA LEU A 423 -0.31 27.10 27.17
C LEU A 423 -0.44 27.83 25.83
N LEU A 424 -0.74 29.14 25.86
CA LEU A 424 -0.78 29.96 24.64
C LEU A 424 0.56 30.00 23.92
N ARG A 425 1.67 30.09 24.67
CA ARG A 425 3.02 30.04 24.09
C ARG A 425 3.26 28.70 23.40
N THR A 426 2.94 27.57 24.03
CA THR A 426 3.06 26.23 23.42
C THR A 426 2.25 26.13 22.14
N LEU A 427 1.00 26.59 22.14
CA LEU A 427 0.14 26.59 20.94
C LEU A 427 0.66 27.50 19.82
N GLU A 428 1.44 28.53 20.14
CA GLU A 428 2.04 29.44 19.17
C GLU A 428 3.39 28.95 18.63
N THR A 429 4.23 28.34 19.47
CA THR A 429 5.61 28.00 19.11
C THR A 429 5.75 26.63 18.45
N ARG A 430 4.88 25.67 18.79
CA ARG A 430 4.93 24.29 18.26
C ARG A 430 4.51 24.26 16.80
N ARG A 431 5.35 23.66 15.95
CA ARG A 431 5.17 23.64 14.49
C ARG A 431 4.64 22.30 14.04
N ILE A 432 3.31 22.18 13.95
CA ILE A 432 2.67 20.98 13.41
C ILE A 432 2.80 20.99 11.88
N ALA A 433 3.52 20.02 11.31
CA ALA A 433 3.77 19.98 9.87
C ALA A 433 2.46 19.77 9.07
N SER A 434 2.42 20.36 7.87
CA SER A 434 1.31 20.15 6.93
C SER A 434 1.14 18.67 6.60
N ILE A 435 -0.09 18.25 6.35
CA ILE A 435 -0.41 16.92 5.81
C ILE A 435 0.24 16.65 4.44
N ALA A 436 0.74 17.68 3.76
CA ALA A 436 1.57 17.53 2.56
C ALA A 436 2.95 16.90 2.84
N HIS A 437 3.49 17.04 4.06
CA HIS A 437 4.80 16.51 4.43
C HIS A 437 4.90 14.98 4.30
N PRO A 438 4.01 14.17 4.90
CA PRO A 438 4.05 12.72 4.73
C PRO A 438 3.81 12.28 3.27
N MET A 439 3.13 13.08 2.43
CA MET A 439 2.93 12.76 1.02
C MET A 439 4.23 12.71 0.22
N GLU A 440 5.17 13.62 0.52
CA GLU A 440 6.52 13.58 -0.07
C GLU A 440 7.26 12.30 0.34
N GLY A 441 7.04 11.84 1.57
CA GLY A 441 7.57 10.58 2.08
C GLY A 441 6.98 9.35 1.39
N GLU A 442 5.65 9.32 1.19
CA GLU A 442 4.98 8.24 0.43
C GLU A 442 5.44 8.23 -1.04
N ARG A 443 5.58 9.40 -1.67
CA ARG A 443 6.11 9.54 -3.03
C ARG A 443 7.54 9.03 -3.14
N ALA A 444 8.38 9.36 -2.16
CA ALA A 444 9.74 8.84 -2.06
C ALA A 444 9.77 7.31 -1.88
N SER A 445 8.87 6.76 -1.07
CA SER A 445 8.71 5.31 -0.88
C SER A 445 8.28 4.61 -2.17
N PHE A 446 7.37 5.21 -2.94
CA PHE A 446 6.99 4.73 -4.27
C PHE A 446 8.18 4.72 -5.22
N TYR A 447 8.96 5.81 -5.30
CA TYR A 447 10.14 5.85 -6.17
C TYR A 447 11.23 4.87 -5.75
N ASP A 448 11.46 4.69 -4.44
CA ASP A 448 12.36 3.67 -3.92
C ASP A 448 11.89 2.26 -4.32
N THR A 449 10.58 2.02 -4.24
CA THR A 449 10.01 0.75 -4.71
C THR A 449 10.16 0.58 -6.22
N VAL A 450 9.94 1.64 -7.01
CA VAL A 450 10.11 1.59 -8.47
C VAL A 450 11.55 1.29 -8.87
N GLN A 451 12.56 1.96 -8.29
CA GLN A 451 13.97 1.71 -8.66
C GLN A 451 14.45 0.29 -8.27
N ARG A 452 13.81 -0.33 -7.27
CA ARG A 452 14.10 -1.71 -6.85
C ARG A 452 13.31 -2.73 -7.64
N THR A 453 12.13 -2.39 -8.13
CA THR A 453 11.22 -3.33 -8.83
C THR A 453 11.36 -3.29 -10.34
N PHE A 454 11.74 -2.16 -10.92
CA PHE A 454 11.92 -2.01 -12.37
C PHE A 454 13.39 -1.98 -12.75
N THR A 455 13.71 -2.59 -13.89
CA THR A 455 15.02 -2.46 -14.51
C THR A 455 15.23 -1.05 -15.03
N ASP A 456 16.48 -0.64 -15.20
CA ASP A 456 16.83 0.62 -15.84
C ASP A 456 17.43 0.33 -17.22
N ASP A 457 16.66 0.59 -18.27
CA ASP A 457 17.12 0.44 -19.66
C ASP A 457 17.70 1.74 -20.23
N GLY A 458 17.82 2.79 -19.39
CA GLY A 458 18.28 4.13 -19.79
C GLY A 458 17.27 4.92 -20.63
N GLN A 459 16.11 4.34 -20.99
CA GLN A 459 15.04 4.98 -21.75
C GLN A 459 13.78 5.21 -20.89
N GLY A 460 13.76 4.72 -19.65
CA GLY A 460 12.68 4.94 -18.69
C GLY A 460 11.53 3.94 -18.79
N ASP A 461 11.57 3.01 -19.76
CA ASP A 461 10.52 2.03 -20.06
C ASP A 461 10.81 0.64 -19.45
N GLY A 462 11.77 0.56 -18.54
CA GLY A 462 12.22 -0.68 -17.89
C GLY A 462 11.09 -1.59 -17.39
N TYR A 463 11.43 -2.87 -17.24
CA TYR A 463 10.46 -3.94 -16.96
C TYR A 463 10.50 -4.34 -15.49
N CYS A 464 9.36 -4.81 -14.96
CA CYS A 464 9.30 -5.35 -13.62
C CYS A 464 10.20 -6.60 -13.51
N HIS A 465 11.17 -6.55 -12.59
CA HIS A 465 12.13 -7.62 -12.35
C HIS A 465 11.45 -8.81 -11.64
N PRO A 466 11.53 -10.03 -12.21
CA PRO A 466 10.94 -11.27 -11.69
C PRO A 466 11.15 -11.53 -10.19
N GLY A 467 12.39 -11.35 -9.72
CA GLY A 467 12.80 -11.67 -8.35
C GLY A 467 12.17 -10.76 -7.29
N LEU A 468 11.72 -9.56 -7.66
CA LEU A 468 11.11 -8.60 -6.72
C LEU A 468 9.58 -8.61 -6.75
N THR A 469 8.95 -9.27 -7.73
CA THR A 469 7.51 -9.57 -7.68
C THR A 469 7.14 -10.34 -6.41
N ARG A 470 8.08 -11.07 -5.81
CA ARG A 470 7.93 -11.78 -4.52
C ARG A 470 7.71 -10.83 -3.33
N LEU A 471 8.27 -9.62 -3.38
CA LEU A 471 8.05 -8.58 -2.36
C LEU A 471 6.65 -7.96 -2.51
N LEU A 472 6.24 -7.68 -3.75
CA LEU A 472 4.93 -7.11 -4.07
C LEU A 472 3.76 -8.09 -3.90
N LEU A 473 3.92 -9.36 -4.31
CA LEU A 473 2.93 -10.43 -4.10
C LEU A 473 3.00 -11.03 -2.69
N GLY A 474 4.15 -10.98 -2.02
CA GLY A 474 4.28 -11.39 -0.62
C GLY A 474 3.50 -10.48 0.33
N GLY A 475 3.38 -9.18 0.00
CA GLY A 475 2.51 -8.24 0.71
C GLY A 475 1.01 -8.57 0.63
N MET A 476 0.56 -9.31 -0.40
CA MET A 476 -0.83 -9.80 -0.44
C MET A 476 -1.15 -10.82 0.66
N ALA A 477 -0.13 -11.43 1.28
CA ALA A 477 -0.33 -12.42 2.36
C ALA A 477 -0.49 -11.79 3.75
N VAL A 478 -0.21 -10.49 3.93
CA VAL A 478 -0.23 -9.83 5.24
C VAL A 478 -1.58 -9.17 5.55
N GLY A 479 -2.42 -8.94 4.53
CA GLY A 479 -3.73 -8.26 4.69
C GLY A 479 -4.96 -9.18 4.71
N GLY A 480 -4.81 -10.49 4.55
CA GLY A 480 -5.94 -11.42 4.53
C GLY A 480 -5.54 -12.77 5.11
N GLY A 481 -6.11 -13.12 6.26
CA GLY A 481 -5.95 -14.45 6.87
C GLY A 481 -6.32 -15.54 5.86
N GLY A 482 -5.31 -16.24 5.36
CA GLY A 482 -5.48 -17.26 4.34
C GLY A 482 -4.14 -17.84 3.91
N GLY A 483 -3.55 -18.67 4.78
CA GLY A 483 -2.40 -19.51 4.43
C GLY A 483 -2.79 -20.50 3.34
N GLY A 484 -2.50 -20.17 2.09
CA GLY A 484 -2.65 -21.04 0.92
C GLY A 484 -1.35 -21.14 0.12
N PRO A 485 -1.13 -22.24 -0.63
CA PRO A 485 0.17 -22.61 -1.19
C PRO A 485 0.58 -21.73 -2.38
N GLY A 486 1.12 -20.55 -2.10
CA GLY A 486 1.61 -19.59 -3.10
C GLY A 486 3.03 -19.89 -3.65
N PHE A 487 3.67 -20.98 -3.22
CA PHE A 487 5.09 -21.24 -3.52
C PHE A 487 5.34 -21.68 -4.98
N LEU A 488 4.34 -22.25 -5.67
CA LEU A 488 4.48 -22.83 -7.02
C LEU A 488 4.21 -21.85 -8.18
N ALA A 489 3.95 -20.56 -7.90
CA ALA A 489 3.53 -19.58 -8.92
C ALA A 489 4.66 -18.68 -9.49
N ALA A 490 5.87 -18.70 -8.90
CA ALA A 490 6.89 -17.66 -9.13
C ALA A 490 7.37 -17.49 -10.59
N PRO A 491 7.64 -18.53 -11.40
CA PRO A 491 8.08 -18.34 -12.79
C PRO A 491 6.96 -17.85 -13.71
N ARG A 492 5.71 -18.30 -13.44
CA ARG A 492 4.51 -17.87 -14.18
C ARG A 492 4.14 -16.43 -13.86
N ALA A 493 4.29 -16.00 -12.62
CA ALA A 493 4.05 -14.63 -12.18
C ALA A 493 5.06 -13.65 -12.79
N ALA A 494 6.35 -14.02 -12.82
CA ALA A 494 7.42 -13.24 -13.42
C ALA A 494 7.26 -12.97 -14.93
N PHE A 495 6.99 -14.01 -15.72
CA PHE A 495 6.73 -13.85 -17.17
C PHE A 495 5.44 -13.07 -17.44
N ARG A 496 4.40 -13.31 -16.60
CA ARG A 496 3.16 -12.53 -16.66
C ARG A 496 3.38 -11.07 -16.26
N ALA A 497 4.25 -10.75 -15.31
CA ALA A 497 4.46 -9.38 -14.83
C ALA A 497 4.83 -8.40 -15.94
N ARG A 498 5.57 -8.83 -16.98
CA ARG A 498 5.89 -8.02 -18.17
C ARG A 498 4.66 -7.67 -19.03
N PHE A 499 3.62 -8.50 -19.01
CA PHE A 499 2.35 -8.27 -19.71
C PHE A 499 1.23 -7.77 -18.79
N VAL A 500 1.35 -8.02 -17.48
CA VAL A 500 0.36 -7.70 -16.47
C VAL A 500 0.58 -6.32 -15.91
N LEU A 501 1.82 -5.87 -15.66
CA LEU A 501 2.09 -4.52 -15.17
C LEU A 501 2.34 -3.54 -16.32
N ALA A 502 2.05 -2.27 -16.08
CA ALA A 502 2.42 -1.18 -16.96
C ALA A 502 3.94 -0.93 -16.86
N PRO A 503 4.58 -0.40 -17.92
CA PRO A 503 5.99 0.00 -17.89
C PRO A 503 6.29 1.00 -16.77
N ARG A 504 7.55 1.06 -16.33
CA ARG A 504 8.04 1.98 -15.29
C ARG A 504 7.51 3.41 -15.48
N ARG A 505 7.69 3.98 -16.68
CA ARG A 505 7.25 5.33 -17.02
C ARG A 505 5.76 5.56 -16.77
N VAL A 506 4.91 4.60 -17.16
CA VAL A 506 3.46 4.72 -17.01
C VAL A 506 3.03 4.62 -15.54
N GLN A 507 3.70 3.77 -14.74
CA GLN A 507 3.46 3.72 -13.29
C GLN A 507 3.79 5.06 -12.64
N VAL A 508 4.96 5.62 -12.97
CA VAL A 508 5.44 6.90 -12.42
C VAL A 508 4.55 8.05 -12.85
N GLU A 509 4.25 8.17 -14.15
CA GLU A 509 3.38 9.22 -14.69
C GLU A 509 1.99 9.20 -14.06
N ARG A 510 1.40 8.02 -13.88
CA ARG A 510 0.08 7.89 -13.25
C ARG A 510 0.13 8.21 -11.75
N TYR A 511 1.16 7.76 -11.05
CA TYR A 511 1.33 8.01 -9.62
C TYR A 511 1.56 9.51 -9.36
N ASP A 512 2.48 10.12 -10.11
CA ASP A 512 2.81 11.54 -10.00
C ASP A 512 1.62 12.43 -10.31
N GLY A 513 0.87 12.14 -11.38
CA GLY A 513 -0.32 12.93 -11.73
C GLY A 513 -1.37 12.96 -10.61
N VAL A 514 -1.43 11.93 -9.78
CA VAL A 514 -2.40 11.84 -8.66
C VAL A 514 -1.82 12.44 -7.40
N MET A 515 -0.55 12.15 -7.10
CA MET A 515 0.14 12.78 -5.98
C MET A 515 0.22 14.29 -6.13
N ASP A 516 0.42 14.82 -7.34
CA ASP A 516 0.45 16.26 -7.59
C ASP A 516 -0.91 16.91 -7.28
N VAL A 517 -2.03 16.23 -7.61
CA VAL A 517 -3.39 16.67 -7.21
C VAL A 517 -3.52 16.63 -5.69
N LEU A 518 -3.23 15.50 -5.04
CA LEU A 518 -3.35 15.36 -3.59
C LEU A 518 -2.48 16.38 -2.82
N MET A 519 -1.25 16.61 -3.29
CA MET A 519 -0.37 17.61 -2.69
C MET A 519 -0.84 19.04 -2.95
N SER A 520 -1.43 19.33 -4.11
CA SER A 520 -2.02 20.64 -4.38
C SER A 520 -3.18 20.92 -3.43
N GLU A 521 -4.03 19.93 -3.16
CA GLU A 521 -5.12 20.01 -2.19
C GLU A 521 -4.59 20.13 -0.76
N ALA A 522 -3.58 19.35 -0.40
CA ALA A 522 -2.95 19.37 0.93
C ALA A 522 -2.40 20.75 1.31
N ARG A 523 -2.09 21.60 0.32
CA ARG A 523 -1.58 22.98 0.51
C ARG A 523 -2.68 24.03 0.64
N LEU A 524 -3.92 23.72 0.24
CA LEU A 524 -5.06 24.61 0.43
C LEU A 524 -5.43 24.68 1.92
N ALA A 525 -6.13 25.74 2.32
CA ALA A 525 -6.75 25.76 3.64
C ALA A 525 -7.83 24.66 3.73
N PRO A 526 -8.08 24.06 4.91
CA PRO A 526 -9.02 22.95 5.00
C PRO A 526 -10.43 23.27 4.51
N TYR A 527 -10.94 24.49 4.77
CA TYR A 527 -12.24 24.94 4.27
C TYR A 527 -12.30 25.07 2.73
N GLU A 528 -11.19 25.41 2.07
CA GLU A 528 -11.11 25.48 0.61
C GLU A 528 -11.15 24.07 0.00
N ARG A 529 -10.51 23.08 0.64
CA ARG A 529 -10.61 21.67 0.21
C ARG A 529 -12.03 21.14 0.26
N TRP A 530 -12.78 21.53 1.29
CA TRP A 530 -14.13 21.02 1.52
C TRP A 530 -15.17 21.62 0.56
N THR A 531 -15.05 22.91 0.25
CA THR A 531 -15.92 23.61 -0.70
C THR A 531 -15.56 23.35 -2.16
N GLY A 532 -14.33 22.89 -2.42
CA GLY A 532 -13.88 22.47 -3.75
C GLY A 532 -14.62 21.22 -4.21
N ALA A 533 -15.23 21.27 -5.39
CA ALA A 533 -16.00 20.18 -6.02
C ALA A 533 -15.20 18.90 -6.37
N HIS A 534 -13.99 18.73 -5.85
CA HIS A 534 -13.15 17.57 -6.12
C HIS A 534 -13.46 16.49 -5.09
N GLN A 535 -14.41 15.61 -5.42
CA GLN A 535 -14.45 14.31 -4.78
C GLN A 535 -13.28 13.48 -5.34
N PRO A 536 -12.40 12.89 -4.50
CA PRO A 536 -11.35 11.98 -4.96
C PRO A 536 -11.87 10.68 -5.62
N SER A 537 -13.15 10.61 -5.98
CA SER A 537 -13.89 9.43 -6.45
C SER A 537 -13.44 8.91 -7.81
N ASP A 538 -12.73 9.71 -8.60
CA ASP A 538 -12.33 9.33 -9.95
C ASP A 538 -11.04 8.50 -9.98
N PHE A 539 -10.27 8.45 -8.90
CA PHE A 539 -9.05 7.66 -8.85
C PHE A 539 -9.30 6.18 -8.46
N GLU A 540 -10.22 5.95 -7.53
CA GLU A 540 -10.46 4.62 -6.93
C GLU A 540 -11.30 3.69 -7.81
N THR A 541 -12.10 4.20 -8.74
CA THR A 541 -13.18 3.42 -9.37
C THR A 541 -12.75 2.50 -10.52
N ALA A 542 -11.54 2.60 -11.06
CA ALA A 542 -11.03 1.63 -12.04
C ALA A 542 -9.50 1.61 -12.15
N VAL A 543 -8.79 1.20 -11.10
CA VAL A 543 -7.35 0.98 -11.24
C VAL A 543 -7.13 -0.28 -12.06
N SER A 544 -6.70 -0.10 -13.31
CA SER A 544 -6.30 -1.19 -14.19
C SER A 544 -5.36 -2.14 -13.43
N PRO A 545 -5.52 -3.48 -13.53
CA PRO A 545 -4.58 -4.43 -12.94
C PRO A 545 -3.12 -4.18 -13.35
N ARG A 546 -2.91 -3.42 -14.43
CA ARG A 546 -1.60 -2.97 -14.90
C ARG A 546 -0.95 -1.89 -14.05
N LEU A 547 -1.74 -1.10 -13.35
CA LEU A 547 -1.29 -0.03 -12.46
C LEU A 547 -1.18 -0.50 -11.00
N HIS A 548 -1.15 -1.80 -10.75
CA HIS A 548 -1.20 -2.36 -9.40
C HIS A 548 -0.18 -1.74 -8.43
N LEU A 549 1.07 -1.50 -8.85
CA LEU A 549 2.06 -0.86 -7.97
C LEU A 549 1.64 0.56 -7.56
N ALA A 550 1.25 1.38 -8.55
CA ALA A 550 0.77 2.73 -8.27
C ALA A 550 -0.50 2.71 -7.43
N ALA A 551 -1.39 1.72 -7.62
CA ALA A 551 -2.61 1.53 -6.85
C ALA A 551 -2.32 1.18 -5.38
N THR A 552 -1.43 0.20 -5.16
CA THR A 552 -1.12 -0.36 -3.85
C THR A 552 -0.38 0.63 -2.96
N LEU A 553 0.48 1.46 -3.54
CA LEU A 553 1.28 2.46 -2.82
C LEU A 553 0.66 3.86 -2.84
N MET A 554 -0.55 4.01 -3.40
CA MET A 554 -1.26 5.27 -3.32
C MET A 554 -1.74 5.49 -1.88
N PRO A 555 -1.45 6.64 -1.26
CA PRO A 555 -2.08 6.97 0.02
C PRO A 555 -3.59 7.09 -0.17
N ASN A 556 -4.35 6.69 0.85
CA ASN A 556 -5.79 6.87 0.82
C ASN A 556 -6.12 8.37 0.90
N ALA A 557 -6.69 8.92 -0.17
CA ALA A 557 -7.07 10.33 -0.28
C ALA A 557 -8.06 10.76 0.82
N ALA A 558 -8.81 9.81 1.40
CA ALA A 558 -9.69 10.07 2.54
C ALA A 558 -8.98 10.71 3.74
N TYR A 559 -7.69 10.42 3.93
CA TYR A 559 -6.94 10.95 5.07
C TYR A 559 -6.68 12.46 4.98
N LEU A 560 -6.77 13.08 3.80
CA LEU A 560 -6.72 14.54 3.67
C LEU A 560 -7.81 15.23 4.50
N ARG A 561 -8.93 14.54 4.73
CA ARG A 561 -10.04 15.07 5.53
C ARG A 561 -9.72 15.13 7.03
N SER A 562 -8.70 14.42 7.50
CA SER A 562 -8.33 14.43 8.92
C SER A 562 -7.63 15.72 9.36
N ASP A 563 -7.02 16.49 8.44
CA ASP A 563 -6.30 17.73 8.77
C ASP A 563 -7.24 18.89 9.17
N GLY A 564 -8.44 18.97 8.60
CA GLY A 564 -9.40 20.05 8.91
C GLY A 564 -9.88 20.05 10.36
N PRO A 565 -10.50 18.95 10.84
CA PRO A 565 -10.91 18.82 12.25
C PRO A 565 -9.77 19.06 13.23
N LEU A 566 -8.58 18.53 12.94
CA LEU A 566 -7.39 18.71 13.77
C LEU A 566 -7.01 20.20 13.91
N ARG A 567 -6.94 20.94 12.79
CA ARG A 567 -6.63 22.37 12.80
C ARG A 567 -7.71 23.19 13.49
N SER A 568 -8.97 22.80 13.33
CA SER A 568 -10.11 23.40 14.05
C SER A 568 -9.98 23.22 15.56
N GLN A 569 -9.66 22.01 16.03
CA GLN A 569 -9.43 21.75 17.46
C GLN A 569 -8.28 22.57 18.04
N LEU A 570 -7.13 22.64 17.34
CA LEU A 570 -5.99 23.45 17.78
C LEU A 570 -6.33 24.94 17.88
N ALA A 571 -7.05 25.48 16.88
CA ALA A 571 -7.48 26.87 16.88
C ALA A 571 -8.56 27.16 17.93
N GLY A 572 -9.51 26.24 18.13
CA GLY A 572 -10.55 26.34 19.15
C GLY A 572 -9.99 26.31 20.56
N VAL A 573 -9.08 25.38 20.86
CA VAL A 573 -8.41 25.32 22.17
C VAL A 573 -7.55 26.55 22.42
N ARG A 574 -6.91 27.13 21.40
CA ARG A 574 -6.23 28.44 21.54
C ARG A 574 -7.19 29.55 21.98
N VAL A 575 -8.41 29.56 21.47
CA VAL A 575 -9.45 30.51 21.90
C VAL A 575 -9.92 30.19 23.31
N LEU A 576 -10.10 28.91 23.69
CA LEU A 576 -10.43 28.51 25.06
C LEU A 576 -9.38 29.02 26.06
N VAL A 577 -8.10 28.73 25.85
CA VAL A 577 -7.03 29.21 26.75
C VAL A 577 -6.99 30.75 26.80
N ALA A 578 -7.31 31.44 25.70
CA ALA A 578 -7.40 32.90 25.71
C ALA A 578 -8.59 33.43 26.54
N LEU A 579 -9.74 32.71 26.53
CA LEU A 579 -10.87 33.02 27.39
C LEU A 579 -10.50 32.84 28.87
N GLU A 580 -9.82 31.75 29.22
CA GLU A 580 -9.29 31.50 30.57
C GLU A 580 -8.35 32.61 31.01
N LEU A 581 -7.40 33.00 30.16
CA LEU A 581 -6.48 34.10 30.48
C LEU A 581 -7.23 35.44 30.69
N TYR A 582 -8.29 35.68 29.92
CA TYR A 582 -9.11 36.87 30.10
C TYR A 582 -9.80 36.85 31.47
N HIS A 583 -10.37 35.70 31.84
CA HIS A 583 -11.01 35.49 33.14
C HIS A 583 -10.00 35.64 34.29
N ALA A 584 -8.87 34.96 34.23
CA ALA A 584 -7.81 35.03 35.24
C ALA A 584 -7.32 36.47 35.51
N ARG A 585 -7.24 37.31 34.46
CA ARG A 585 -6.80 38.71 34.58
C ARG A 585 -7.86 39.66 35.11
N ARG A 586 -9.14 39.40 34.83
CA ARG A 586 -10.23 40.39 35.02
C ARG A 586 -11.31 39.94 36.00
N GLY A 587 -11.34 38.68 36.39
CA GLY A 587 -12.39 38.07 37.20
C GLY A 587 -13.76 38.03 36.52
N GLN A 588 -13.82 38.23 35.20
CA GLN A 588 -15.05 38.19 34.41
C GLN A 588 -14.77 37.58 33.03
N TRP A 589 -15.75 36.88 32.47
CA TRP A 589 -15.70 36.36 31.10
C TRP A 589 -15.99 37.46 30.08
N PRO A 590 -15.37 37.43 28.88
CA PRO A 590 -15.64 38.44 27.85
C PRO A 590 -17.07 38.30 27.31
N ARG A 591 -17.69 39.41 26.88
CA ARG A 591 -19.04 39.34 26.29
C ARG A 591 -18.99 38.84 24.86
N THR A 592 -17.88 39.08 24.17
CA THR A 592 -17.64 38.67 22.78
C THR A 592 -16.18 38.26 22.60
N LEU A 593 -15.90 37.40 21.61
CA LEU A 593 -14.53 37.01 21.30
C LEU A 593 -13.63 38.19 20.89
N ALA A 594 -14.21 39.28 20.39
CA ALA A 594 -13.45 40.48 20.00
C ALA A 594 -12.69 41.12 21.17
N GLU A 595 -13.17 40.94 22.41
CA GLU A 595 -12.51 41.46 23.62
C GLU A 595 -11.20 40.73 23.96
N LEU A 596 -10.93 39.59 23.34
CA LEU A 596 -9.63 38.90 23.47
C LEU A 596 -8.50 39.64 22.74
N THR A 597 -8.84 40.63 21.90
CA THR A 597 -7.88 41.36 21.05
C THR A 597 -7.76 42.83 21.48
N PRO A 598 -6.58 43.46 21.26
CA PRO A 598 -5.31 42.88 20.82
C PRO A 598 -4.45 42.33 21.99
N GLU A 599 -4.93 42.44 23.23
CA GLU A 599 -4.09 42.22 24.42
C GLU A 599 -3.69 40.76 24.64
N ILE A 600 -4.62 39.81 24.44
CA ILE A 600 -4.37 38.37 24.65
C ILE A 600 -4.04 37.69 23.34
N LEU A 601 -4.82 37.95 22.29
CA LEU A 601 -4.58 37.46 20.94
C LEU A 601 -4.34 38.63 19.98
N PRO A 602 -3.41 38.49 19.00
CA PRO A 602 -3.25 39.49 17.94
C PRO A 602 -4.52 39.66 17.10
N SER A 603 -5.23 38.56 16.86
CA SER A 603 -6.52 38.49 16.20
C SER A 603 -7.23 37.20 16.62
N VAL A 604 -8.55 37.20 16.70
CA VAL A 604 -9.32 35.96 16.91
C VAL A 604 -9.16 35.07 15.67
N PRO A 605 -8.67 33.83 15.79
CA PRO A 605 -8.57 32.93 14.65
C PRO A 605 -9.97 32.56 14.13
N VAL A 606 -10.09 32.45 12.82
CA VAL A 606 -11.24 31.79 12.19
C VAL A 606 -11.08 30.27 12.30
N ASP A 607 -12.18 29.54 12.18
CA ASP A 607 -12.18 28.09 12.11
C ASP A 607 -11.52 27.62 10.80
N PRO A 608 -10.36 26.94 10.85
CA PRO A 608 -9.69 26.45 9.65
C PRO A 608 -10.51 25.43 8.85
N LEU A 609 -11.48 24.76 9.48
CA LEU A 609 -12.33 23.77 8.80
C LEU A 609 -13.40 24.42 7.93
N THR A 610 -14.03 25.50 8.41
CA THR A 610 -15.20 26.10 7.76
C THR A 610 -14.90 27.46 7.11
N GLY A 611 -13.81 28.11 7.53
CA GLY A 611 -13.51 29.50 7.18
C GLY A 611 -14.39 30.52 7.90
N THR A 612 -15.23 30.09 8.83
CA THR A 612 -16.14 30.96 9.60
C THR A 612 -15.52 31.39 10.93
N PRO A 613 -16.06 32.42 11.60
CA PRO A 613 -15.78 32.63 13.03
C PRO A 613 -16.22 31.42 13.87
N PHE A 614 -15.61 31.26 15.04
CA PHE A 614 -16.12 30.32 16.05
C PHE A 614 -17.41 30.85 16.69
N GLY A 615 -18.33 29.95 17.00
CA GLY A 615 -19.50 30.25 17.81
C GLY A 615 -19.13 30.42 19.27
N TYR A 616 -19.57 31.52 19.88
CA TYR A 616 -19.40 31.81 21.31
C TYR A 616 -20.73 32.27 21.91
N ARG A 617 -21.21 31.57 22.93
CA ARG A 617 -22.47 31.89 23.62
C ARG A 617 -22.28 31.83 25.11
N ARG A 618 -22.67 32.88 25.83
CA ARG A 618 -22.71 32.87 27.30
C ARG A 618 -23.97 32.16 27.81
N HIS A 619 -23.83 31.45 28.92
CA HIS A 619 -24.91 30.84 29.69
C HIS A 619 -24.86 31.42 31.10
N ASP A 620 -25.95 32.05 31.54
CA ASP A 620 -25.97 32.70 32.85
C ASP A 620 -26.23 31.71 34.02
N ASP A 621 -26.52 30.43 33.73
CA ASP A 621 -26.95 29.41 34.70
C ASP A 621 -25.84 28.45 35.19
N VAL A 622 -24.61 28.54 34.67
CA VAL A 622 -23.50 27.60 35.01
C VAL A 622 -22.37 28.35 35.71
N ALA A 623 -22.03 27.94 36.93
CA ALA A 623 -21.09 28.67 37.79
C ALA A 623 -19.61 28.55 37.37
N THR A 624 -19.18 27.38 36.90
CA THR A 624 -17.76 27.10 36.61
C THR A 624 -17.36 27.45 35.19
N HIS A 625 -18.27 27.34 34.21
CA HIS A 625 -18.03 27.70 32.79
C HIS A 625 -19.30 28.29 32.14
N PRO A 626 -19.54 29.61 32.27
CA PRO A 626 -20.78 30.25 31.82
C PRO A 626 -20.74 30.57 30.31
N PHE A 627 -20.14 29.70 29.50
CA PHE A 627 -20.12 29.87 28.05
C PHE A 627 -19.95 28.55 27.30
N ARG A 628 -20.21 28.60 26.00
CA ARG A 628 -19.98 27.53 25.04
C ARG A 628 -19.18 28.07 23.86
N LEU A 629 -18.08 27.40 23.54
CA LEU A 629 -17.30 27.63 22.33
C LEU A 629 -17.45 26.42 21.38
N TYR A 630 -17.73 26.68 20.12
CA TYR A 630 -17.98 25.63 19.13
C TYR A 630 -17.57 26.03 17.71
N SER A 631 -17.25 25.01 16.90
CA SER A 631 -17.18 25.08 15.44
C SER A 631 -18.59 24.88 14.86
N TYR A 632 -18.87 25.50 13.71
CA TYR A 632 -20.11 25.27 12.97
C TYR A 632 -20.19 23.87 12.33
N GLY A 633 -19.12 23.07 12.48
CA GLY A 633 -19.06 21.74 11.90
C GLY A 633 -18.91 21.78 10.38
N VAL A 634 -18.91 20.61 9.75
CA VAL A 634 -18.60 20.52 8.32
C VAL A 634 -19.53 21.31 7.42
N ASP A 635 -20.79 21.59 7.80
CA ASP A 635 -21.72 22.34 6.95
C ASP A 635 -21.50 23.87 6.95
N GLY A 636 -20.68 24.37 7.88
CA GLY A 636 -20.35 25.79 8.01
C GLY A 636 -21.53 26.68 8.42
N VAL A 637 -22.62 26.11 8.93
CA VAL A 637 -23.82 26.83 9.37
C VAL A 637 -23.90 26.82 10.89
N ASP A 638 -24.10 27.98 11.52
CA ASP A 638 -24.33 28.06 12.98
C ASP A 638 -25.70 27.45 13.34
N HIS A 639 -25.69 26.30 14.01
CA HIS A 639 -26.91 25.68 14.58
C HIS A 639 -27.15 26.09 16.03
N GLY A 640 -26.40 27.09 16.50
CA GLY A 640 -26.56 27.71 17.80
C GLY A 640 -25.93 26.99 18.98
N GLY A 641 -24.88 26.24 18.70
CA GLY A 641 -24.19 25.36 19.64
C GLY A 641 -24.94 24.06 19.88
N VAL A 642 -25.80 23.62 18.96
CA VAL A 642 -26.55 22.37 19.07
C VAL A 642 -25.69 21.22 18.55
N PHE A 643 -25.44 20.21 19.39
CA PHE A 643 -24.59 19.08 19.04
C PHE A 643 -25.18 17.75 19.51
N GLU A 644 -24.78 16.65 18.86
CA GLU A 644 -25.08 15.28 19.32
C GLU A 644 -24.05 14.81 20.35
N SER A 645 -24.44 14.74 21.63
CA SER A 645 -23.55 14.31 22.73
C SER A 645 -23.00 12.89 22.56
N ARG A 646 -23.78 11.98 21.95
CA ARG A 646 -23.37 10.57 21.74
C ARG A 646 -22.44 10.37 20.55
N ARG A 647 -22.40 11.30 19.59
CA ARG A 647 -21.55 11.22 18.40
C ARG A 647 -20.99 12.60 18.07
N PRO A 648 -20.14 13.19 18.92
CA PRO A 648 -19.54 14.50 18.66
C PRO A 648 -18.59 14.48 17.45
N ALA A 649 -18.25 13.30 16.92
CA ALA A 649 -17.53 13.14 15.66
C ALA A 649 -18.42 13.19 14.41
N ALA A 650 -19.76 13.14 14.56
CA ALA A 650 -20.72 13.26 13.46
C ALA A 650 -20.59 14.61 12.76
N GLY A 651 -20.42 15.71 13.51
CA GLY A 651 -20.21 17.04 12.94
C GLY A 651 -18.87 17.23 12.21
N TRP A 652 -17.95 16.26 12.30
CA TRP A 652 -16.71 16.23 11.51
C TRP A 652 -16.84 15.37 10.23
N ALA A 653 -17.96 14.65 10.05
CA ALA A 653 -18.11 13.65 8.99
C ALA A 653 -18.85 14.22 7.75
N PRO A 654 -18.35 13.97 6.52
CA PRO A 654 -19.00 14.46 5.30
C PRO A 654 -20.46 13.97 5.17
N GLY A 655 -21.36 14.86 4.76
CA GLY A 655 -22.78 14.54 4.55
C GLY A 655 -23.63 14.47 5.83
N GLN A 656 -23.04 14.75 6.99
CA GLN A 656 -23.76 15.00 8.24
C GLN A 656 -23.85 16.51 8.41
N GLY A 657 -25.06 17.08 8.29
CA GLY A 657 -25.33 18.50 8.54
C GLY A 657 -26.31 18.65 9.70
N GLY A 658 -26.43 19.86 10.23
CA GLY A 658 -27.39 20.19 11.29
C GLY A 658 -26.87 20.03 12.73
N VAL A 659 -25.55 19.88 12.92
CA VAL A 659 -24.93 19.84 14.26
C VAL A 659 -23.62 20.64 14.28
N ASP A 660 -23.48 21.49 15.29
CA ASP A 660 -22.24 22.15 15.65
C ASP A 660 -21.30 21.20 16.40
N VAL A 661 -20.04 21.59 16.53
CA VAL A 661 -19.03 20.80 17.24
C VAL A 661 -18.47 21.58 18.43
N PRO A 662 -18.78 21.18 19.68
CA PRO A 662 -18.25 21.87 20.84
C PRO A 662 -16.79 21.48 21.07
N PHE A 663 -15.98 22.47 21.50
CA PHE A 663 -14.58 22.26 21.88
C PHE A 663 -14.45 21.72 23.31
N VAL A 664 -15.46 21.95 24.14
CA VAL A 664 -15.60 21.29 25.44
C VAL A 664 -16.65 20.19 25.29
N ARG A 665 -16.27 18.95 25.59
CA ARG A 665 -17.15 17.79 25.48
C ARG A 665 -17.28 17.13 26.83
N GLU A 666 -18.37 16.40 27.02
CA GLU A 666 -18.44 15.48 28.16
C GLU A 666 -17.44 14.34 27.92
N ARG A 667 -16.70 13.97 28.96
CA ARG A 667 -15.88 12.75 28.95
C ARG A 667 -16.78 11.57 28.63
N ARG A 668 -16.30 10.64 27.80
CA ARG A 668 -17.09 9.46 27.45
C ARG A 668 -17.26 8.54 28.65
N SER A 669 -18.50 8.30 29.06
CA SER A 669 -18.91 7.10 29.80
C SER A 669 -19.10 5.96 28.80
N TRP A 670 -18.47 4.80 29.00
CA TRP A 670 -18.66 3.63 28.13
C TRP A 670 -19.84 2.77 28.57
#